data_AF-A0ABD3NQL7-F1
#
_entry.id   AF-A0ABD3NQL7-F1
#
_cell.length_a   1.000
_cell.length_b   1.000
_cell.length_c   1.000
_cell.angle_alpha   90.00
_cell.angle_beta   90.00
_cell.angle_gamma   90.00
#
_symmetry.space_group_name_H-M   'P 1'
#
loop_
_entity.id
_entity.type
_entity.pdbx_description
1 polymer ?
#
loop_
_entity_poly.entity_id
_entity_poly.type
_entity_poly.pdbx_seq_one_letter_code
_entity_poly.pdbx_strand_id
1 'polypeptide(L)'
;MGLFKTKAKMPDEIYETPEVPDKKHKKRSTFSIFKGKGAKAAATSKPGNATSSPSNQTLKTLELTPETPPPKPQCPALQTLIDENGFPIKDDDLPEDIPKSISAWAPNGALSDLGLEDQRCDEEDGQDDADSLGSPISKFRNSQMIEADTTESTIPLDPVDSTREPPGVDIHSPPSVRYLSYYITSLSVESSPDPSSEPPSRSLRSLFTLSEHASSHKDRVAMVQWKSQNEDDPSSLVPALLDFLSRCKRDTSEQYLAMLVLNNISIPHENKRCIALDYGGVKTLGRLLCQDPGCHLLVIILVNLTFCEASVRRDLFAKEADAHLVETLVYVLLLASLSNEQLATLPPIPLTDKDRKTYSPKQLLSILTTNLEHLGLHPSNRHAHAPPLVFDGMFAETARWSLCALKNLTRPDKLARSTSASGDNRDAMAARSLLDAGVVPLLLRIVRLNVDNVAFKQDPQEVGIGDVETQDTPCWSMNSAQDAALYTLLHLASVPEVRHTLRDEYGCGYELSKIVASGKGNKKLSALIVELDVNDPNADHVAQLGLQCIKARISLSYLEERQFGQPKRVGCTDFDASIIADHETFLLIELLSNCLHSRPKDGAGGYSSSTFSLKGCLHSLRSILLERQNIIVFAAANGARLNALLLKMLAQYSFGDEDGVISTVLDAEAAEHAVFSMYLMSSYGFHKAVSRTTDQFVFLPAQFGDVSDANHRIDSRRVLVKVLSIYSDIKDTSPAGRHAALQLLLRSKCLAYSGTILDLVYLDRRWFCDSDFDLDEQLLDRIDVTNVERKLEGVPPSTDIFNRAIVRAANASSICVDPQTYPNAMAPVEEISFGSRTTSHSGNIDEIAIANNIVNAANGLTSRAYGYAWRWEDEEADVREHQTADQALLDDVSETERSMPYVPRKRIFGRLRFNDVNDKDNGEPFSIFGFSSLNVTQSVFVSFVDMDNSSKLHQASLLNLRYIRAQLCTKSAFPIVVLQTAKSLYMK
;
A
#
# COMPACT_ATOMS: atom_id res chain seq x y z
N MET A 1 37.99 22.58 35.86
CA MET A 1 38.51 23.91 35.43
C MET A 1 37.52 24.49 34.42
N GLY A 2 37.11 25.75 34.61
CA GLY A 2 36.01 26.45 33.89
C GLY A 2 36.28 26.71 32.39
N LEU A 3 35.41 27.35 31.61
CA LEU A 3 34.42 28.40 31.90
C LEU A 3 33.46 28.55 30.69
N PHE A 4 32.18 28.79 30.98
CA PHE A 4 31.15 29.33 30.07
C PHE A 4 31.41 30.83 29.75
N LYS A 5 30.96 31.29 28.57
CA LYS A 5 30.61 32.71 28.35
C LYS A 5 29.36 32.86 27.46
N THR A 6 28.31 33.38 28.10
CA THR A 6 27.15 34.08 27.56
C THR A 6 27.45 35.57 27.30
N LYS A 7 26.61 36.23 26.48
CA LYS A 7 26.17 37.67 26.53
C LYS A 7 25.60 38.05 25.15
N ALA A 8 24.63 38.94 24.97
CA ALA A 8 23.64 39.61 25.81
C ALA A 8 22.71 40.41 24.87
N LYS A 9 21.50 40.67 25.36
CA LYS A 9 20.40 41.48 24.78
C LYS A 9 20.32 42.79 25.60
N MET A 10 19.95 43.93 24.99
CA MET A 10 19.28 45.15 25.57
C MET A 10 19.55 46.44 24.72
N PRO A 11 18.81 47.57 24.88
CA PRO A 11 17.69 47.96 24.01
C PRO A 11 17.80 49.43 23.54
N ASP A 12 16.77 50.00 22.88
CA ASP A 12 16.16 51.29 23.26
C ASP A 12 15.04 51.75 22.30
N GLU A 13 14.23 52.65 22.86
CA GLU A 13 12.84 53.00 22.61
C GLU A 13 12.63 54.30 21.79
N ILE A 14 11.45 54.41 21.15
CA ILE A 14 10.57 55.59 20.94
C ILE A 14 11.03 56.74 20.00
N TYR A 15 10.30 56.94 18.88
CA TYR A 15 9.38 58.09 18.68
C TYR A 15 8.46 57.87 17.46
N GLU A 16 7.30 58.49 17.54
CA GLU A 16 6.04 58.18 16.85
C GLU A 16 5.68 59.24 15.78
N THR A 17 4.88 58.82 14.78
CA THR A 17 3.94 59.60 13.93
C THR A 17 4.42 60.20 12.56
N PRO A 18 3.52 60.63 11.64
CA PRO A 18 3.09 59.78 10.50
C PRO A 18 3.02 60.53 9.14
N GLU A 19 3.50 59.96 8.03
CA GLU A 19 3.23 60.56 6.71
C GLU A 19 2.72 59.56 5.64
N VAL A 20 1.68 60.07 4.97
CA VAL A 20 0.87 59.60 3.84
C VAL A 20 1.66 58.88 2.74
N PRO A 21 1.14 57.78 2.13
CA PRO A 21 1.80 57.16 1.00
C PRO A 21 1.35 57.79 -0.32
N ASP A 22 2.29 58.46 -0.99
CA ASP A 22 2.12 58.89 -2.38
C ASP A 22 2.69 57.86 -3.35
N LYS A 23 2.00 57.70 -4.47
CA LYS A 23 2.22 56.70 -5.51
C LYS A 23 3.55 56.95 -6.24
N LYS A 24 4.32 55.88 -6.56
CA LYS A 24 4.74 55.51 -7.94
C LYS A 24 5.89 54.49 -8.05
N HIS A 25 5.76 53.67 -9.11
CA HIS A 25 6.80 52.97 -9.90
C HIS A 25 7.54 51.75 -9.31
N LYS A 26 6.94 50.56 -9.47
CA LYS A 26 7.68 49.27 -9.56
C LYS A 26 8.21 49.05 -10.98
N LYS A 27 9.53 49.10 -11.14
CA LYS A 27 10.25 48.58 -12.32
C LYS A 27 10.22 47.04 -12.28
N ARG A 28 9.73 46.44 -13.37
CA ARG A 28 9.83 45.00 -13.67
C ARG A 28 11.28 44.67 -14.02
N SER A 29 11.88 43.76 -13.27
CA SER A 29 13.13 43.08 -13.64
C SER A 29 12.77 41.83 -14.45
N THR A 30 13.01 41.89 -15.76
CA THR A 30 12.98 40.76 -16.69
C THR A 30 14.25 39.92 -16.52
N PHE A 31 14.11 38.66 -16.07
CA PHE A 31 15.18 37.66 -16.15
C PHE A 31 15.20 37.05 -17.54
N SER A 32 16.31 37.22 -18.26
CA SER A 32 16.59 36.67 -19.58
C SER A 32 17.22 35.27 -19.48
N ILE A 33 16.64 34.34 -20.24
CA ILE A 33 17.08 32.95 -20.41
C ILE A 33 18.37 32.91 -21.24
N PHE A 34 19.43 32.28 -20.69
CA PHE A 34 20.66 31.97 -21.42
C PHE A 34 20.46 30.74 -22.31
N LYS A 35 20.64 30.92 -23.62
CA LYS A 35 20.80 29.85 -24.63
C LYS A 35 22.24 29.33 -24.59
N GLY A 36 22.43 28.07 -24.22
CA GLY A 36 23.69 27.34 -24.42
C GLY A 36 23.86 26.93 -25.90
N LYS A 37 24.91 27.43 -26.54
CA LYS A 37 25.35 27.05 -27.89
C LYS A 37 26.26 25.82 -27.82
N GLY A 38 26.05 24.89 -28.74
CA GLY A 38 26.91 23.72 -28.97
C GLY A 38 28.27 24.10 -29.55
N ALA A 39 29.27 23.26 -29.24
CA ALA A 39 30.59 23.29 -29.83
C ALA A 39 30.80 22.03 -30.69
N LYS A 40 31.03 22.27 -31.99
CA LYS A 40 31.59 21.32 -32.96
C LYS A 40 33.10 21.25 -32.75
N ALA A 41 33.68 20.07 -32.83
CA ALA A 41 35.08 19.88 -33.23
C ALA A 41 35.15 18.75 -34.26
N ALA A 42 35.79 19.03 -35.39
CA ALA A 42 36.05 18.12 -36.50
C ALA A 42 37.54 18.23 -36.85
N ALA A 43 38.22 17.09 -37.03
CA ALA A 43 39.44 16.89 -37.85
C ALA A 43 39.81 15.39 -37.79
N THR A 44 39.46 14.58 -38.79
CA THR A 44 40.32 14.10 -39.90
C THR A 44 41.35 13.03 -39.54
N SER A 45 41.09 11.77 -39.94
CA SER A 45 42.00 10.99 -40.81
C SER A 45 41.34 9.67 -41.28
N LYS A 46 41.47 9.41 -42.59
CA LYS A 46 41.29 8.15 -43.35
C LYS A 46 42.64 7.95 -44.09
N PRO A 47 42.94 6.83 -44.79
CA PRO A 47 42.19 5.57 -44.97
C PRO A 47 43.04 4.28 -44.83
N GLY A 48 42.40 3.11 -44.90
CA GLY A 48 43.06 1.82 -45.14
C GLY A 48 42.06 0.76 -45.61
N ASN A 49 41.95 0.60 -46.93
CA ASN A 49 41.18 -0.46 -47.60
C ASN A 49 41.88 -1.82 -47.43
N ALA A 50 41.13 -2.89 -47.18
CA ALA A 50 41.40 -4.21 -47.76
C ALA A 50 40.10 -5.03 -47.83
N THR A 51 39.72 -5.29 -49.07
CA THR A 51 38.66 -6.16 -49.57
C THR A 51 38.93 -7.64 -49.31
N SER A 52 37.89 -8.41 -48.96
CA SER A 52 37.57 -9.69 -49.65
C SER A 52 36.28 -10.31 -49.11
N SER A 53 35.24 -10.28 -49.94
CA SER A 53 34.19 -11.33 -49.97
C SER A 53 34.83 -12.66 -50.44
N PRO A 54 34.22 -13.85 -50.24
CA PRO A 54 33.11 -14.22 -51.10
C PRO A 54 32.02 -15.17 -50.53
N SER A 55 30.88 -15.12 -51.23
CA SER A 55 30.05 -16.24 -51.71
C SER A 55 29.23 -17.13 -50.76
N ASN A 56 27.91 -16.99 -50.96
CA ASN A 56 26.89 -18.04 -50.96
C ASN A 56 27.36 -19.40 -51.51
N GLN A 57 27.14 -20.47 -50.74
CA GLN A 57 26.88 -21.84 -51.23
C GLN A 57 25.86 -22.48 -50.27
N THR A 58 24.61 -22.65 -50.70
CA THR A 58 24.05 -23.91 -51.21
C THR A 58 23.96 -25.01 -50.14
N LEU A 59 22.73 -25.21 -49.63
CA LEU A 59 22.33 -26.36 -48.83
C LEU A 59 22.75 -27.66 -49.53
N LYS A 60 23.56 -28.47 -48.83
CA LYS A 60 23.70 -29.91 -49.08
C LYS A 60 23.12 -30.66 -47.89
N THR A 61 22.03 -31.34 -48.18
CA THR A 61 21.49 -32.49 -47.47
C THR A 61 22.61 -33.51 -47.25
N LEU A 62 22.86 -33.89 -46.00
CA LEU A 62 23.75 -34.99 -45.63
C LEU A 62 23.07 -35.84 -44.56
N GLU A 63 23.28 -37.13 -44.74
CA GLU A 63 22.48 -38.25 -44.28
C GLU A 63 22.60 -38.50 -42.76
N LEU A 64 21.47 -38.87 -42.18
CA LEU A 64 21.35 -39.38 -40.81
C LEU A 64 21.99 -40.78 -40.73
N THR A 65 23.08 -40.90 -39.98
CA THR A 65 23.47 -42.15 -39.30
C THR A 65 22.70 -42.29 -38.00
N PRO A 66 22.22 -43.50 -37.62
CA PRO A 66 21.42 -43.69 -36.42
C PRO A 66 22.31 -43.70 -35.18
N GLU A 67 22.20 -42.67 -34.35
CA GLU A 67 22.72 -42.71 -32.98
C GLU A 67 21.81 -43.56 -32.09
N THR A 68 22.47 -44.44 -31.34
CA THR A 68 21.95 -45.29 -30.27
C THR A 68 21.15 -44.51 -29.21
N PRO A 69 20.08 -45.09 -28.64
CA PRO A 69 19.25 -44.40 -27.66
C PRO A 69 20.01 -44.12 -26.34
N PRO A 70 19.78 -42.98 -25.69
CA PRO A 70 20.35 -42.69 -24.38
C PRO A 70 19.75 -43.62 -23.30
N PRO A 71 20.52 -44.00 -22.27
CA PRO A 71 20.02 -44.80 -21.17
C PRO A 71 18.98 -44.00 -20.36
N LYS A 72 17.86 -44.66 -20.04
CA LYS A 72 16.82 -44.13 -19.15
C LYS A 72 17.42 -43.79 -17.77
N PRO A 73 17.05 -42.66 -17.15
CA PRO A 73 17.42 -42.38 -15.77
C PRO A 73 16.70 -43.38 -14.85
N GLN A 74 17.48 -44.17 -14.12
CA GLN A 74 16.99 -44.99 -13.02
C GLN A 74 16.83 -44.08 -11.79
N CYS A 75 15.64 -44.09 -11.17
CA CYS A 75 15.40 -43.50 -9.86
C CYS A 75 16.39 -44.07 -8.83
N PRO A 76 16.95 -43.27 -7.92
CA PRO A 76 17.67 -43.80 -6.78
C PRO A 76 16.66 -44.38 -5.78
N ALA A 77 16.74 -45.70 -5.59
CA ALA A 77 16.09 -46.38 -4.48
C ALA A 77 16.78 -46.00 -3.16
N LEU A 78 16.00 -45.81 -2.10
CA LEU A 78 16.47 -45.61 -0.72
C LEU A 78 17.53 -46.66 -0.35
N GLN A 79 18.74 -46.19 -0.02
CA GLN A 79 19.79 -47.01 0.59
C GLN A 79 19.49 -47.18 2.09
N THR A 80 19.15 -48.40 2.49
CA THR A 80 19.19 -48.86 3.88
C THR A 80 20.63 -48.96 4.36
N LEU A 81 20.92 -48.45 5.57
CA LEU A 81 22.23 -48.59 6.22
C LEU A 81 22.53 -50.07 6.50
N ILE A 82 23.70 -50.51 6.07
CA ILE A 82 24.24 -51.86 6.21
C ILE A 82 25.51 -51.75 7.05
N ASP A 83 25.73 -52.69 7.97
CA ASP A 83 26.93 -52.71 8.81
C ASP A 83 28.18 -53.16 8.02
N GLU A 84 29.32 -53.19 8.72
CA GLU A 84 30.64 -53.58 8.19
C GLU A 84 30.67 -55.02 7.62
N ASN A 85 29.66 -55.83 7.91
CA ASN A 85 29.50 -57.21 7.48
C ASN A 85 28.35 -57.40 6.47
N GLY A 86 27.70 -56.32 6.02
CA GLY A 86 26.67 -56.35 4.99
C GLY A 86 25.28 -56.80 5.47
N PHE A 87 24.97 -56.66 6.77
CA PHE A 87 23.62 -56.91 7.30
C PHE A 87 22.84 -55.62 7.60
N PRO A 88 21.51 -55.57 7.36
CA PRO A 88 20.68 -54.42 7.69
C PRO A 88 20.67 -54.19 9.20
N ILE A 89 21.04 -52.99 9.64
CA ILE A 89 21.04 -52.61 11.06
C ILE A 89 19.58 -52.54 11.53
N LYS A 90 19.24 -53.27 12.60
CA LYS A 90 17.93 -53.21 13.25
C LYS A 90 17.92 -52.05 14.24
N ASP A 91 16.80 -51.33 14.37
CA ASP A 91 16.66 -50.09 15.16
C ASP A 91 16.88 -50.26 16.69
N ASP A 92 17.09 -51.47 17.19
CA ASP A 92 17.17 -51.76 18.64
C ASP A 92 18.60 -51.76 19.23
N ASP A 93 19.65 -51.52 18.42
CA ASP A 93 21.07 -51.65 18.84
C ASP A 93 21.88 -50.32 18.87
N LEU A 94 21.25 -49.15 18.98
CA LEU A 94 21.96 -47.86 19.10
C LEU A 94 22.35 -47.53 20.57
N PRO A 95 23.60 -47.12 20.87
CA PRO A 95 24.02 -46.75 22.22
C PRO A 95 23.33 -45.47 22.73
N GLU A 96 22.93 -45.47 24.00
CA GLU A 96 22.00 -44.52 24.66
C GLU A 96 22.50 -43.07 24.92
N ASP A 97 23.70 -42.66 24.49
CA ASP A 97 24.28 -41.37 24.92
C ASP A 97 24.38 -40.28 23.83
N ILE A 98 23.27 -39.97 23.15
CA ILE A 98 23.14 -38.75 22.32
C ILE A 98 21.74 -38.13 22.51
N PRO A 99 21.62 -36.83 22.87
CA PRO A 99 20.31 -36.20 23.05
C PRO A 99 19.55 -36.14 21.71
N LYS A 100 18.45 -36.91 21.61
CA LYS A 100 17.48 -36.81 20.52
C LYS A 100 16.66 -35.53 20.69
N SER A 101 17.01 -34.48 19.97
CA SER A 101 16.07 -33.39 19.69
C SER A 101 16.24 -32.86 18.27
N ILE A 102 15.11 -32.87 17.55
CA ILE A 102 14.78 -32.14 16.32
C ILE A 102 15.16 -32.83 15.00
N SER A 103 14.33 -33.79 14.59
CA SER A 103 14.00 -34.01 13.17
C SER A 103 12.60 -34.63 13.04
N ALA A 104 11.81 -34.12 12.09
CA ALA A 104 10.47 -34.54 11.65
C ALA A 104 9.26 -33.89 12.35
N TRP A 105 8.64 -32.93 11.65
CA TRP A 105 7.25 -32.53 11.82
C TRP A 105 6.36 -33.40 10.92
N ALA A 106 5.36 -34.04 11.52
CA ALA A 106 4.16 -34.55 10.84
C ALA A 106 2.93 -34.11 11.67
N PRO A 107 1.81 -33.70 11.06
CA PRO A 107 0.69 -33.10 11.78
C PRO A 107 -0.39 -34.12 12.17
N ASN A 108 -0.96 -33.95 13.36
CA ASN A 108 -2.30 -34.35 13.86
C ASN A 108 -2.25 -34.25 15.40
N GLY A 109 -3.22 -33.75 16.17
CA GLY A 109 -4.53 -33.17 15.94
C GLY A 109 -5.18 -32.93 17.32
N ALA A 110 -6.10 -31.96 17.38
CA ALA A 110 -7.16 -31.74 18.37
C ALA A 110 -6.83 -31.74 19.89
N LEU A 111 -6.91 -30.57 20.51
CA LEU A 111 -7.51 -30.44 21.84
C LEU A 111 -8.21 -29.09 21.99
N SER A 112 -9.51 -29.17 22.28
CA SER A 112 -10.44 -28.07 22.47
C SER A 112 -10.47 -27.63 23.94
N ASP A 113 -10.97 -26.41 24.14
CA ASP A 113 -11.79 -25.99 25.27
C ASP A 113 -11.07 -25.59 26.57
N LEU A 114 -10.81 -24.28 26.72
CA LEU A 114 -10.86 -23.56 28.00
C LEU A 114 -11.18 -22.08 27.73
N GLY A 115 -12.38 -21.66 28.09
CA GLY A 115 -12.83 -20.28 28.06
C GLY A 115 -12.19 -19.44 29.17
N LEU A 116 -11.79 -18.21 28.83
CA LEU A 116 -11.44 -17.17 29.79
C LEU A 116 -12.09 -15.85 29.38
N GLU A 117 -12.70 -15.23 30.38
CA GLU A 117 -13.50 -14.01 30.34
C GLU A 117 -12.63 -12.76 30.18
N ASP A 118 -13.22 -11.75 29.53
CA ASP A 118 -12.66 -10.41 29.31
C ASP A 118 -12.34 -9.69 30.64
N GLN A 119 -11.06 -9.33 30.83
CA GLN A 119 -10.66 -8.22 31.70
C GLN A 119 -9.96 -7.16 30.87
N ARG A 120 -10.61 -5.99 30.79
CA ARG A 120 -10.05 -4.74 30.27
C ARG A 120 -8.97 -4.24 31.24
N CYS A 121 -7.79 -3.95 30.71
CA CYS A 121 -6.76 -3.17 31.40
C CYS A 121 -6.44 -1.95 30.53
N ASP A 122 -6.90 -0.79 30.99
CA ASP A 122 -6.38 0.51 30.62
C ASP A 122 -5.13 0.78 31.47
N GLU A 123 -3.94 0.53 30.93
CA GLU A 123 -2.69 1.11 31.43
C GLU A 123 -1.86 1.58 30.24
N GLU A 124 -1.92 2.88 29.98
CA GLU A 124 -1.01 3.61 29.09
C GLU A 124 0.35 3.74 29.77
N ASP A 125 1.30 2.90 29.38
CA ASP A 125 2.73 3.20 29.50
C ASP A 125 3.41 2.88 28.17
N GLY A 126 4.12 3.87 27.61
CA GLY A 126 4.74 3.84 26.28
C GLY A 126 5.89 2.85 26.18
N GLN A 127 5.57 1.57 25.99
CA GLN A 127 6.51 0.49 25.73
C GLN A 127 6.43 0.06 24.26
N ASP A 128 7.19 0.77 23.41
CA ASP A 128 7.33 0.54 21.96
C ASP A 128 8.04 -0.79 21.56
N ASP A 129 8.20 -1.74 22.49
CA ASP A 129 8.91 -3.00 22.24
C ASP A 129 8.03 -4.11 21.62
N ALA A 130 6.72 -3.88 21.49
CA ALA A 130 5.79 -4.83 20.86
C ALA A 130 6.04 -5.05 19.36
N ASP A 131 6.85 -4.21 18.72
CA ASP A 131 7.19 -4.27 17.28
C ASP A 131 8.37 -5.21 16.97
N SER A 132 9.02 -5.80 17.99
CA SER A 132 10.00 -6.87 17.75
C SER A 132 9.26 -8.11 17.25
N LEU A 133 9.53 -8.56 16.02
CA LEU A 133 9.12 -9.87 15.51
C LEU A 133 9.36 -10.88 16.63
N GLY A 134 8.29 -11.38 17.27
CA GLY A 134 8.41 -12.22 18.45
C GLY A 134 9.44 -13.31 18.15
N SER A 135 10.45 -13.43 19.01
CA SER A 135 11.44 -14.51 18.88
C SER A 135 10.67 -15.82 18.64
N PRO A 136 11.05 -16.67 17.67
CA PRO A 136 10.37 -17.96 17.44
C PRO A 136 10.19 -18.80 18.73
N ILE A 137 10.98 -18.49 19.76
CA ILE A 137 11.02 -19.13 21.07
C ILE A 137 9.92 -18.61 22.03
N SER A 138 9.38 -17.38 21.86
CA SER A 138 8.43 -16.79 22.81
C SER A 138 7.08 -17.51 22.88
N LYS A 139 6.65 -18.18 21.79
CA LYS A 139 5.41 -18.98 21.75
C LYS A 139 5.42 -20.20 22.67
N PHE A 140 6.59 -20.66 23.13
CA PHE A 140 6.71 -21.74 24.11
C PHE A 140 6.49 -21.30 25.57
N ARG A 141 6.45 -19.99 25.84
CA ARG A 141 6.57 -19.45 27.21
C ARG A 141 5.25 -19.39 27.99
N ASN A 142 4.10 -19.45 27.35
CA ASN A 142 2.80 -19.22 28.00
C ASN A 142 2.22 -20.41 28.79
N SER A 143 3.00 -21.49 29.03
CA SER A 143 2.48 -22.68 29.75
C SER A 143 3.22 -23.04 31.04
N GLN A 144 4.27 -22.32 31.43
CA GLN A 144 4.98 -22.59 32.68
C GLN A 144 5.52 -21.30 33.32
N MET A 145 4.72 -20.68 34.19
CA MET A 145 5.25 -19.82 35.24
C MET A 145 4.70 -20.30 36.58
N ILE A 146 5.62 -20.83 37.40
CA ILE A 146 5.46 -21.03 38.84
C ILE A 146 6.08 -19.80 39.50
N GLU A 147 5.31 -19.13 40.35
CA GLU A 147 5.73 -17.97 41.14
C GLU A 147 6.92 -18.33 42.05
N ALA A 148 7.99 -17.53 41.95
CA ALA A 148 9.09 -17.56 42.92
C ALA A 148 9.23 -16.15 43.52
N ASP A 149 8.82 -16.03 44.78
CA ASP A 149 9.03 -14.86 45.64
C ASP A 149 10.52 -14.54 45.75
N THR A 150 10.92 -13.35 45.30
CA THR A 150 12.27 -12.81 45.51
C THR A 150 12.19 -11.62 46.46
N THR A 151 12.69 -11.83 47.67
CA THR A 151 12.87 -10.79 48.69
C THR A 151 14.19 -10.05 48.45
N GLU A 152 14.10 -8.76 48.13
CA GLU A 152 15.25 -7.87 47.99
C GLU A 152 15.90 -7.62 49.37
N SER A 153 17.17 -8.01 49.49
CA SER A 153 18.03 -7.73 50.66
C SER A 153 19.15 -6.77 50.23
N THR A 154 19.08 -5.54 50.73
CA THR A 154 20.13 -4.51 50.63
C THR A 154 21.31 -4.87 51.53
N ILE A 155 22.44 -5.28 50.95
CA ILE A 155 23.71 -5.49 51.66
C ILE A 155 24.62 -4.26 51.44
N PRO A 156 25.30 -3.72 52.49
CA PRO A 156 26.22 -2.59 52.37
C PRO A 156 27.52 -2.98 51.65
N LEU A 157 28.01 -2.08 50.79
CA LEU A 157 29.29 -2.20 50.08
C LEU A 157 30.47 -1.80 50.99
N ASP A 158 31.34 -2.75 51.31
CA ASP A 158 32.66 -2.49 51.92
C ASP A 158 33.71 -2.11 50.85
N PRO A 159 34.73 -1.31 51.21
CA PRO A 159 35.77 -0.84 50.28
C PRO A 159 36.73 -1.97 49.90
N VAL A 160 36.88 -2.20 48.58
CA VAL A 160 37.69 -3.26 47.98
C VAL A 160 39.19 -2.91 48.03
N ASP A 161 39.97 -3.83 48.58
CA ASP A 161 41.44 -3.80 48.67
C ASP A 161 42.09 -4.26 47.35
N SER A 162 42.97 -3.44 46.76
CA SER A 162 43.37 -3.49 45.34
C SER A 162 44.61 -4.34 45.03
N THR A 163 45.03 -5.25 45.93
CA THR A 163 46.25 -6.07 45.73
C THR A 163 46.05 -7.58 45.78
N ARG A 164 44.81 -8.08 45.81
CA ARG A 164 44.54 -9.53 45.72
C ARG A 164 44.39 -9.93 44.26
N GLU A 165 45.08 -11.00 43.84
CA GLU A 165 44.78 -11.70 42.58
C GLU A 165 43.26 -11.86 42.45
N PRO A 166 42.68 -11.60 41.27
CA PRO A 166 41.24 -11.65 41.10
C PRO A 166 40.76 -13.00 41.65
N PRO A 167 39.86 -13.01 42.66
CA PRO A 167 39.40 -14.26 43.25
C PRO A 167 38.93 -15.13 42.10
N GLY A 168 39.51 -16.33 41.99
CA GLY A 168 39.14 -17.28 40.94
C GLY A 168 37.62 -17.35 40.91
N VAL A 169 37.04 -16.83 39.82
CA VAL A 169 35.59 -16.67 39.69
C VAL A 169 35.00 -18.04 39.97
N ASP A 170 34.26 -18.16 41.07
CA ASP A 170 33.67 -19.43 41.45
C ASP A 170 32.76 -19.86 40.29
N ILE A 171 33.12 -20.99 39.67
CA ILE A 171 32.47 -21.55 38.47
C ILE A 171 30.98 -21.80 38.72
N HIS A 172 30.56 -21.87 39.99
CA HIS A 172 29.17 -22.03 40.40
C HIS A 172 28.40 -20.72 40.60
N SER A 173 29.05 -19.55 40.45
CA SER A 173 28.36 -18.27 40.55
C SER A 173 27.38 -18.09 39.38
N PRO A 174 26.16 -17.58 39.63
CA PRO A 174 25.24 -17.27 38.56
C PRO A 174 25.85 -16.24 37.60
N PRO A 175 25.65 -16.39 36.26
CA PRO A 175 26.15 -15.41 35.30
C PRO A 175 25.71 -13.99 35.65
N SER A 176 26.64 -13.03 35.60
CA SER A 176 26.39 -11.64 35.97
C SER A 176 27.15 -10.68 35.05
N VAL A 177 26.54 -9.51 34.75
CA VAL A 177 27.21 -8.40 34.05
C VAL A 177 28.47 -7.93 34.79
N ARG A 178 28.57 -8.18 36.10
CA ARG A 178 29.79 -7.89 36.90
C ARG A 178 31.01 -8.68 36.44
N TYR A 179 30.81 -9.84 35.82
CA TYR A 179 31.89 -10.71 35.32
C TYR A 179 32.15 -10.51 33.83
N LEU A 180 31.58 -9.47 33.21
CA LEU A 180 31.65 -9.26 31.77
C LEU A 180 33.09 -9.09 31.26
N SER A 181 33.96 -8.37 31.98
CA SER A 181 35.38 -8.23 31.63
C SER A 181 36.10 -9.57 31.53
N TYR A 182 35.79 -10.52 32.43
CA TYR A 182 36.35 -11.86 32.43
C TYR A 182 35.88 -12.66 31.21
N TYR A 183 34.58 -12.58 30.88
CA TYR A 183 34.04 -13.23 29.69
C TYR A 183 34.68 -12.67 28.42
N ILE A 184 34.82 -11.35 28.32
CA ILE A 184 35.45 -10.67 27.17
C ILE A 184 36.90 -11.10 27.02
N THR A 185 37.67 -11.09 28.12
CA THR A 185 39.07 -11.52 28.14
C THR A 185 39.21 -12.95 27.64
N SER A 186 38.30 -13.84 28.06
CA SER A 186 38.31 -15.25 27.63
C SER A 186 38.01 -15.45 26.13
N LEU A 187 37.43 -14.46 25.44
CA LEU A 187 37.21 -14.52 23.98
C LEU A 187 38.39 -13.96 23.18
N SER A 188 39.31 -13.23 23.83
CA SER A 188 40.46 -12.60 23.18
C SER A 188 41.43 -13.62 22.58
N VAL A 189 42.13 -13.21 21.52
CA VAL A 189 43.17 -14.04 20.86
C VAL A 189 44.29 -14.36 21.84
N GLU A 190 44.63 -13.40 22.68
CA GLU A 190 45.75 -13.46 23.62
C GLU A 190 45.49 -14.48 24.73
N SER A 191 44.27 -14.53 25.24
CA SER A 191 43.92 -15.44 26.35
C SER A 191 43.48 -16.81 25.87
N SER A 192 42.86 -16.90 24.68
CA SER A 192 42.35 -18.14 24.12
C SER A 192 42.55 -18.17 22.61
N PRO A 193 43.77 -18.54 22.15
CA PRO A 193 44.09 -18.61 20.73
C PRO A 193 43.22 -19.61 19.97
N ASP A 194 42.86 -20.71 20.63
CA ASP A 194 41.94 -21.73 20.13
C ASP A 194 40.49 -21.40 20.55
N PRO A 195 39.60 -21.04 19.60
CA PRO A 195 38.21 -20.73 19.89
C PRO A 195 37.43 -21.91 20.50
N SER A 196 37.89 -23.14 20.30
CA SER A 196 37.26 -24.37 20.82
C SER A 196 37.77 -24.78 22.20
N SER A 197 38.65 -23.98 22.81
CA SER A 197 39.12 -24.23 24.16
C SER A 197 38.01 -24.02 25.20
N GLU A 198 38.18 -24.64 26.37
CA GLU A 198 37.18 -24.58 27.44
C GLU A 198 36.84 -23.17 27.95
N PRO A 199 37.79 -22.21 28.09
CA PRO A 199 37.47 -20.89 28.62
C PRO A 199 36.50 -20.06 27.73
N PRO A 200 36.69 -19.95 26.40
CA PRO A 200 35.69 -19.36 25.51
C PRO A 200 34.34 -20.06 25.58
N SER A 201 34.30 -21.40 25.50
CA SER A 201 33.03 -22.14 25.51
C SER A 201 32.24 -21.90 26.81
N ARG A 202 32.91 -21.88 27.97
CA ARG A 202 32.29 -21.53 29.25
C ARG A 202 31.79 -20.09 29.27
N SER A 203 32.61 -19.14 28.82
CA SER A 203 32.25 -17.72 28.78
C SER A 203 31.07 -17.45 27.86
N LEU A 204 31.01 -18.10 26.69
CA LEU A 204 29.90 -18.00 25.77
C LEU A 204 28.60 -18.58 26.35
N ARG A 205 28.66 -19.68 27.10
CA ARG A 205 27.47 -20.21 27.80
C ARG A 205 26.98 -19.22 28.85
N SER A 206 27.87 -18.64 29.66
CA SER A 206 27.51 -17.61 30.65
C SER A 206 26.93 -16.36 29.99
N LEU A 207 27.53 -15.89 28.88
CA LEU A 207 27.04 -14.76 28.10
C LEU A 207 25.69 -15.05 27.45
N PHE A 208 25.49 -16.28 26.96
CA PHE A 208 24.22 -16.70 26.39
C PHE A 208 23.14 -16.71 27.47
N THR A 209 23.40 -17.36 28.61
CA THR A 209 22.51 -17.34 29.78
C THR A 209 22.21 -15.91 30.22
N LEU A 210 23.20 -15.02 30.25
CA LEU A 210 22.98 -13.60 30.54
C LEU A 210 22.07 -12.94 29.52
N SER A 211 22.32 -13.13 28.22
CA SER A 211 21.56 -12.50 27.16
C SER A 211 20.14 -13.08 26.99
N GLU A 212 19.91 -14.33 27.41
CA GLU A 212 18.65 -15.07 27.33
C GLU A 212 17.79 -14.91 28.59
N HIS A 213 18.39 -15.08 29.77
CA HIS A 213 17.72 -15.00 31.07
C HIS A 213 17.74 -13.62 31.71
N ALA A 214 18.47 -12.64 31.18
CA ALA A 214 18.22 -11.25 31.52
C ALA A 214 16.83 -10.84 31.03
N SER A 215 15.85 -11.04 31.91
CA SER A 215 14.50 -10.50 31.77
C SER A 215 14.51 -8.96 31.75
N SER A 216 15.61 -8.31 32.15
CA SER A 216 15.74 -6.86 32.02
C SER A 216 16.40 -6.48 30.68
N HIS A 217 15.63 -5.79 29.84
CA HIS A 217 16.13 -4.99 28.71
C HIS A 217 17.43 -4.24 29.06
N LYS A 218 17.52 -3.73 30.30
CA LYS A 218 18.67 -3.01 30.85
C LYS A 218 19.97 -3.81 30.83
N ASP A 219 19.96 -5.10 31.12
CA ASP A 219 21.20 -5.89 31.12
C ASP A 219 21.73 -6.12 29.70
N ARG A 220 20.84 -6.38 28.72
CA ARG A 220 21.25 -6.50 27.31
C ARG A 220 21.84 -5.19 26.79
N VAL A 221 21.27 -4.05 27.20
CA VAL A 221 21.84 -2.72 26.91
C VAL A 221 23.19 -2.55 27.62
N ALA A 222 23.27 -2.91 28.89
CA ALA A 222 24.50 -2.82 29.68
C ALA A 222 25.61 -3.70 29.11
N MET A 223 25.33 -4.90 28.59
CA MET A 223 26.33 -5.79 27.98
C MET A 223 27.05 -5.15 26.78
N VAL A 224 26.37 -4.28 26.02
CA VAL A 224 26.92 -3.61 24.83
C VAL A 224 27.55 -2.26 25.17
N GLN A 225 26.93 -1.54 26.10
CA GLN A 225 27.38 -0.21 26.55
C GLN A 225 28.39 -0.28 27.70
N TRP A 226 28.75 -1.48 28.15
CA TRP A 226 29.73 -1.67 29.20
C TRP A 226 31.06 -0.99 28.83
N LYS A 227 31.55 -0.18 29.75
CA LYS A 227 32.88 0.42 29.68
C LYS A 227 33.65 -0.05 30.90
N SER A 228 34.85 -0.58 30.67
CA SER A 228 35.77 -0.87 31.76
C SER A 228 36.03 0.40 32.57
N GLN A 229 36.13 0.27 33.89
CA GLN A 229 36.52 1.39 34.74
C GLN A 229 37.98 1.82 34.49
N ASN A 230 38.78 0.94 33.90
CA ASN A 230 40.11 1.26 33.41
C ASN A 230 39.99 1.84 32.00
N GLU A 231 40.27 3.14 31.84
CA GLU A 231 40.29 3.80 30.52
C GLU A 231 41.27 3.14 29.53
N ASP A 232 42.28 2.42 30.05
CA ASP A 232 43.30 1.73 29.26
C ASP A 232 42.87 0.34 28.74
N ASP A 233 41.69 -0.17 29.15
CA ASP A 233 41.17 -1.46 28.70
C ASP A 233 39.94 -1.27 27.77
N PRO A 234 40.16 -1.11 26.46
CA PRO A 234 39.09 -0.82 25.49
C PRO A 234 38.21 -2.05 25.17
N SER A 235 38.24 -3.10 25.99
CA SER A 235 37.61 -4.37 25.67
C SER A 235 36.08 -4.30 25.83
N SER A 236 35.39 -3.99 24.73
CA SER A 236 33.93 -4.12 24.62
C SER A 236 33.54 -5.52 24.16
N LEU A 237 32.37 -6.01 24.60
CA LEU A 237 31.86 -7.34 24.28
C LEU A 237 31.69 -7.55 22.77
N VAL A 238 31.16 -6.55 22.07
CA VAL A 238 30.80 -6.70 20.65
C VAL A 238 32.03 -6.87 19.78
N PRO A 239 33.09 -6.03 19.86
CA PRO A 239 34.34 -6.28 19.16
C PRO A 239 34.95 -7.65 19.46
N ALA A 240 34.92 -8.09 20.73
CA ALA A 240 35.46 -9.40 21.12
C ALA A 240 34.68 -10.56 20.49
N LEU A 241 33.35 -10.50 20.46
CA LEU A 241 32.50 -11.49 19.78
C LEU A 241 32.75 -11.50 18.26
N LEU A 242 32.86 -10.33 17.63
CA LEU A 242 33.10 -10.22 16.18
C LEU A 242 34.48 -10.75 15.77
N ASP A 243 35.52 -10.45 16.55
CA ASP A 243 36.85 -11.01 16.35
C ASP A 243 36.85 -12.53 16.56
N PHE A 244 36.24 -13.00 17.64
CA PHE A 244 36.09 -14.43 17.94
C PHE A 244 35.41 -15.19 16.79
N LEU A 245 34.28 -14.67 16.28
CA LEU A 245 33.56 -15.23 15.13
C LEU A 245 34.42 -15.31 13.86
N SER A 246 35.33 -14.35 13.65
CA SER A 246 36.21 -14.33 12.47
C SER A 246 37.27 -15.42 12.47
N ARG A 247 37.59 -15.98 13.66
CA ARG A 247 38.57 -17.05 13.86
C ARG A 247 37.93 -18.42 14.07
N CYS A 248 36.65 -18.47 14.42
CA CYS A 248 35.92 -19.71 14.61
C CYS A 248 35.87 -20.55 13.33
N LYS A 249 36.05 -21.86 13.50
CA LYS A 249 35.71 -22.82 12.45
C LYS A 249 34.20 -22.83 12.26
N ARG A 250 33.78 -22.98 11.00
CA ARG A 250 32.36 -23.10 10.63
C ARG A 250 31.71 -24.29 11.32
N ASP A 251 30.42 -24.15 11.61
CA ASP A 251 29.55 -25.18 12.18
C ASP A 251 30.01 -25.69 13.56
N THR A 252 30.75 -24.86 14.29
CA THR A 252 31.14 -25.15 15.68
C THR A 252 30.08 -24.65 16.67
N SER A 253 29.99 -25.32 17.82
CA SER A 253 29.05 -24.94 18.88
C SER A 253 29.35 -23.54 19.43
N GLU A 254 30.61 -23.16 19.45
CA GLU A 254 31.13 -21.87 19.91
C GLU A 254 30.76 -20.75 18.94
N GLN A 255 30.87 -20.99 17.62
CA GLN A 255 30.38 -20.04 16.63
C GLN A 255 28.87 -19.80 16.81
N TYR A 256 28.11 -20.88 16.99
CA TYR A 256 26.66 -20.80 17.18
C TYR A 256 26.28 -20.04 18.45
N LEU A 257 26.91 -20.33 19.60
CA LEU A 257 26.69 -19.63 20.85
C LEU A 257 27.05 -18.14 20.74
N ALA A 258 28.19 -17.80 20.12
CA ALA A 258 28.58 -16.40 19.92
C ALA A 258 27.56 -15.63 19.06
N MET A 259 27.03 -16.26 18.00
CA MET A 259 25.97 -15.68 17.19
C MET A 259 24.64 -15.53 17.96
N LEU A 260 24.28 -16.49 18.82
CA LEU A 260 23.08 -16.38 19.66
C LEU A 260 23.18 -15.24 20.67
N VAL A 261 24.34 -15.07 21.33
CA VAL A 261 24.60 -13.92 22.21
C VAL A 261 24.43 -12.63 21.42
N LEU A 262 25.07 -12.53 20.24
CA LEU A 262 25.00 -11.33 19.41
C LEU A 262 23.56 -11.04 18.91
N ASN A 263 22.81 -12.08 18.56
CA ASN A 263 21.40 -11.98 18.22
C ASN A 263 20.59 -11.37 19.37
N ASN A 264 20.72 -11.91 20.58
CA ASN A 264 19.95 -11.45 21.74
C ASN A 264 20.26 -9.99 22.12
N ILE A 265 21.53 -9.58 22.09
CA ILE A 265 21.93 -8.20 22.40
C ILE A 265 21.68 -7.21 21.26
N SER A 266 21.38 -7.68 20.04
CA SER A 266 21.02 -6.84 18.89
C SER A 266 19.55 -6.41 18.86
N ILE A 267 18.69 -7.00 19.70
CA ILE A 267 17.26 -6.71 19.76
C ILE A 267 16.98 -5.30 20.32
N PRO A 268 17.56 -4.88 21.48
CA PRO A 268 17.36 -3.54 22.04
C PRO A 268 17.72 -2.43 21.06
N HIS A 269 16.86 -1.42 20.94
CA HIS A 269 17.05 -0.32 20.00
C HIS A 269 18.35 0.46 20.27
N GLU A 270 18.68 0.66 21.56
CA GLU A 270 19.85 1.39 22.06
C GLU A 270 21.18 0.75 21.65
N ASN A 271 21.16 -0.55 21.36
CA ASN A 271 22.35 -1.29 20.98
C ASN A 271 22.61 -1.27 19.48
N LYS A 272 21.59 -1.03 18.64
CA LYS A 272 21.66 -1.22 17.19
C LYS A 272 22.72 -0.33 16.55
N ARG A 273 22.80 0.95 16.93
CA ARG A 273 23.81 1.88 16.39
C ARG A 273 25.23 1.41 16.74
N CYS A 274 25.47 1.11 18.02
CA CYS A 274 26.76 0.66 18.52
C CYS A 274 27.21 -0.60 17.82
N ILE A 275 26.36 -1.64 17.78
CA ILE A 275 26.70 -2.92 17.14
C ILE A 275 26.91 -2.73 15.64
N ALA A 276 25.96 -2.06 14.96
CA ALA A 276 25.96 -2.03 13.51
C ALA A 276 27.11 -1.18 12.93
N LEU A 277 27.34 0.00 13.50
CA LEU A 277 28.24 1.03 12.96
C LEU A 277 29.49 1.19 13.81
N ASP A 278 29.35 1.54 15.10
CA ASP A 278 30.48 1.95 15.93
C ASP A 278 31.49 0.81 16.15
N TYR A 279 30.99 -0.41 16.30
CA TYR A 279 31.81 -1.62 16.42
C TYR A 279 32.00 -2.37 15.09
N GLY A 280 31.53 -1.81 13.96
CA GLY A 280 31.69 -2.42 12.63
C GLY A 280 30.97 -3.76 12.44
N GLY A 281 29.91 -4.04 13.22
CA GLY A 281 29.22 -5.31 13.19
C GLY A 281 28.62 -5.65 11.83
N VAL A 282 27.99 -4.70 11.14
CA VAL A 282 27.41 -4.97 9.81
C VAL A 282 28.49 -5.34 8.80
N LYS A 283 29.64 -4.66 8.82
CA LYS A 283 30.77 -4.93 7.94
C LYS A 283 31.34 -6.34 8.17
N THR A 284 31.53 -6.72 9.43
CA THR A 284 32.09 -8.04 9.78
C THR A 284 31.09 -9.16 9.52
N LEU A 285 29.85 -9.02 9.98
CA LEU A 285 28.78 -10.00 9.76
C LEU A 285 28.46 -10.18 8.28
N GLY A 286 28.42 -9.09 7.51
CA GLY A 286 28.17 -9.16 6.08
C GLY A 286 29.28 -9.89 5.32
N ARG A 287 30.54 -9.74 5.75
CA ARG A 287 31.66 -10.52 5.20
C ARG A 287 31.54 -12.00 5.56
N LEU A 288 31.26 -12.32 6.83
CA LEU A 288 31.07 -13.71 7.27
C LEU A 288 29.93 -14.39 6.50
N LEU A 289 28.84 -13.66 6.27
CA LEU A 289 27.71 -14.14 5.49
C LEU A 289 28.07 -14.39 4.01
N CYS A 290 28.90 -13.54 3.40
CA CYS A 290 29.37 -13.81 2.03
C CYS A 290 30.28 -15.05 1.95
N GLN A 291 30.99 -15.36 3.04
CA GLN A 291 31.83 -16.56 3.13
C GLN A 291 31.00 -17.82 3.38
N ASP A 292 29.89 -17.69 4.09
CA ASP A 292 28.95 -18.77 4.43
C ASP A 292 27.48 -18.34 4.24
N PRO A 293 26.97 -18.37 2.99
CA PRO A 293 25.58 -18.04 2.69
C PRO A 293 24.56 -19.00 3.30
N GLY A 294 24.98 -20.16 3.82
CA GLY A 294 24.11 -21.12 4.52
C GLY A 294 23.73 -20.67 5.93
N CYS A 295 24.49 -19.75 6.52
CA CYS A 295 24.30 -19.35 7.90
C CYS A 295 23.19 -18.28 8.05
N HIS A 296 21.93 -18.72 8.11
CA HIS A 296 20.78 -17.83 8.26
C HIS A 296 20.80 -17.00 9.56
N LEU A 297 21.45 -17.47 10.63
CA LEU A 297 21.55 -16.73 11.90
C LEU A 297 22.32 -15.42 11.74
N LEU A 298 23.34 -15.36 10.87
CA LEU A 298 24.01 -14.10 10.54
C LEU A 298 23.04 -13.09 9.93
N VAL A 299 22.13 -13.55 9.07
CA VAL A 299 21.12 -12.69 8.46
C VAL A 299 20.08 -12.24 9.48
N ILE A 300 19.67 -13.11 10.41
CA ILE A 300 18.75 -12.72 11.48
C ILE A 300 19.33 -11.58 12.33
N ILE A 301 20.62 -11.64 12.66
CA ILE A 301 21.30 -10.54 13.36
C ILE A 301 21.26 -9.27 12.50
N LEU A 302 21.54 -9.36 11.19
CA LEU A 302 21.42 -8.23 10.28
C LEU A 302 19.98 -7.68 10.17
N VAL A 303 18.95 -8.54 10.25
CA VAL A 303 17.54 -8.13 10.30
C VAL A 303 17.26 -7.28 11.54
N ASN A 304 17.76 -7.69 12.72
CA ASN A 304 17.63 -6.91 13.95
C ASN A 304 18.34 -5.55 13.83
N LEU A 305 19.56 -5.54 13.29
CA LEU A 305 20.35 -4.32 13.11
C LEU A 305 19.77 -3.36 12.07
N THR A 306 19.05 -3.88 11.06
CA THR A 306 18.34 -3.06 10.06
C THR A 306 16.97 -2.61 10.54
N PHE A 307 16.39 -3.26 11.54
CA PHE A 307 15.18 -2.80 12.23
C PHE A 307 15.51 -1.69 13.25
N CYS A 308 16.11 -0.61 12.79
CA CYS A 308 16.57 0.50 13.62
C CYS A 308 15.90 1.82 13.23
N GLU A 309 16.18 2.87 14.00
CA GLU A 309 15.80 4.24 13.66
C GLU A 309 16.22 4.65 12.25
N ALA A 310 15.43 5.54 11.67
CA ALA A 310 15.72 6.30 10.46
C ALA A 310 17.18 6.77 10.34
N SER A 311 17.72 7.34 11.42
CA SER A 311 19.09 7.86 11.50
C SER A 311 20.14 6.77 11.24
N VAL A 312 20.03 5.65 11.94
CA VAL A 312 20.95 4.51 11.84
C VAL A 312 20.84 3.86 10.46
N ARG A 313 19.62 3.67 9.93
CA ARG A 313 19.44 3.12 8.57
C ARG A 313 20.12 3.95 7.50
N ARG A 314 20.07 5.29 7.60
CA ARG A 314 20.77 6.18 6.66
C ARG A 314 22.28 5.98 6.71
N ASP A 315 22.83 5.88 7.91
CA ASP A 315 24.26 5.68 8.10
C ASP A 315 24.72 4.30 7.57
N LEU A 316 23.84 3.29 7.57
CA LEU A 316 24.12 1.98 6.95
C LEU A 316 24.30 2.05 5.42
N PHE A 317 23.77 3.08 4.76
CA PHE A 317 24.01 3.34 3.33
C PHE A 317 25.16 4.30 3.07
N ALA A 318 25.67 5.00 4.09
CA ALA A 318 26.72 5.97 3.91
C ALA A 318 27.99 5.27 3.40
N LYS A 319 28.59 5.80 2.33
CA LYS A 319 29.84 5.26 1.77
C LYS A 319 30.97 5.19 2.81
N GLU A 320 30.94 6.10 3.77
CA GLU A 320 31.91 6.20 4.87
C GLU A 320 31.85 5.00 5.83
N ALA A 321 30.71 4.31 5.92
CA ALA A 321 30.57 3.13 6.77
C ALA A 321 31.28 1.88 6.22
N ASP A 322 31.65 1.87 4.93
CA ASP A 322 32.32 0.72 4.26
C ASP A 322 31.63 -0.64 4.54
N ALA A 323 30.32 -0.59 4.78
CA ALA A 323 29.54 -1.72 5.27
C ALA A 323 29.10 -2.65 4.12
N HIS A 324 28.87 -2.09 2.92
CA HIS A 324 28.40 -2.80 1.74
C HIS A 324 27.21 -3.76 1.99
N LEU A 325 26.32 -3.39 2.91
CA LEU A 325 25.25 -4.25 3.39
C LEU A 325 24.27 -4.63 2.27
N VAL A 326 23.91 -3.67 1.40
CA VAL A 326 23.03 -3.95 0.26
C VAL A 326 23.68 -4.96 -0.67
N GLU A 327 24.95 -4.77 -1.03
CA GLU A 327 25.67 -5.69 -1.90
C GLU A 327 25.84 -7.08 -1.27
N THR A 328 26.07 -7.17 0.04
CA THR A 328 26.06 -8.43 0.79
C THR A 328 24.71 -9.15 0.65
N LEU A 329 23.60 -8.47 0.96
CA LEU A 329 22.27 -9.09 0.93
C LEU A 329 21.89 -9.52 -0.49
N VAL A 330 22.22 -8.72 -1.50
CA VAL A 330 21.96 -9.04 -2.90
C VAL A 330 22.83 -10.20 -3.41
N TYR A 331 24.09 -10.26 -3.02
CA TYR A 331 24.98 -11.39 -3.33
C TYR A 331 24.39 -12.71 -2.83
N VAL A 332 23.96 -12.73 -1.57
CA VAL A 332 23.36 -13.93 -0.94
C VAL A 332 22.04 -14.29 -1.61
N LEU A 333 21.20 -13.30 -1.90
CA LEU A 333 19.93 -13.52 -2.59
C LEU A 333 20.10 -14.09 -3.99
N LEU A 334 21.11 -13.63 -4.74
CA LEU A 334 21.42 -14.18 -6.05
C LEU A 334 21.87 -15.63 -5.95
N LEU A 335 22.75 -15.97 -5.01
CA LEU A 335 23.15 -17.37 -4.78
C LEU A 335 21.96 -18.25 -4.38
N ALA A 336 21.10 -17.77 -3.49
CA ALA A 336 19.91 -18.48 -3.06
C ALA A 336 18.86 -18.66 -4.18
N SER A 337 18.92 -17.83 -5.22
CA SER A 337 18.04 -17.93 -6.38
C SER A 337 18.47 -18.97 -7.43
N LEU A 338 19.66 -19.56 -7.27
CA LEU A 338 20.18 -20.59 -8.17
C LEU A 338 19.66 -21.97 -7.75
N SER A 339 19.33 -22.81 -8.72
CA SER A 339 19.08 -24.23 -8.46
C SER A 339 20.37 -24.94 -8.01
N ASN A 340 20.24 -26.11 -7.37
CA ASN A 340 21.41 -26.90 -6.97
C ASN A 340 22.31 -27.26 -8.17
N GLU A 341 21.71 -27.51 -9.35
CA GLU A 341 22.45 -27.74 -10.59
C GLU A 341 23.21 -26.49 -11.04
N GLN A 342 22.55 -25.32 -11.04
CA GLN A 342 23.19 -24.06 -11.41
C GLN A 342 24.33 -23.72 -10.45
N LEU A 343 24.13 -23.94 -9.15
CA LEU A 343 25.15 -23.72 -8.12
C LEU A 343 26.35 -24.68 -8.33
N ALA A 344 26.11 -25.93 -8.69
CA ALA A 344 27.16 -26.90 -8.99
C ALA A 344 27.95 -26.55 -10.28
N THR A 345 27.32 -25.86 -11.23
CA THR A 345 28.00 -25.37 -12.45
C THR A 345 28.76 -24.05 -12.24
N LEU A 346 28.53 -23.37 -11.12
CA LEU A 346 29.15 -22.09 -10.84
C LEU A 346 30.64 -22.28 -10.54
N PRO A 347 31.56 -21.54 -11.19
CA PRO A 347 32.97 -21.62 -10.84
C PRO A 347 33.17 -21.15 -9.39
N PRO A 348 34.14 -21.72 -8.64
CA PRO A 348 34.43 -21.29 -7.28
C PRO A 348 34.65 -19.78 -7.22
N ILE A 349 33.87 -19.10 -6.37
CA ILE A 349 33.99 -17.66 -6.18
C ILE A 349 35.17 -17.42 -5.23
N PRO A 350 36.27 -16.79 -5.69
CA PRO A 350 37.41 -16.54 -4.83
C PRO A 350 37.02 -15.51 -3.76
N LEU A 351 37.31 -15.80 -2.50
CA LEU A 351 37.07 -14.87 -1.38
C LEU A 351 38.21 -13.87 -1.19
N THR A 352 39.37 -14.14 -1.78
CA THR A 352 40.56 -13.30 -1.72
C THR A 352 41.13 -13.08 -3.11
N ASP A 353 41.78 -11.94 -3.30
CA ASP A 353 42.54 -11.65 -4.52
C ASP A 353 43.90 -12.38 -4.54
N LYS A 354 44.68 -12.13 -5.60
CA LYS A 354 46.00 -12.75 -5.78
C LYS A 354 47.00 -12.37 -4.68
N ASP A 355 46.77 -11.24 -4.01
CA ASP A 355 47.60 -10.71 -2.93
C ASP A 355 47.07 -11.14 -1.55
N ARG A 356 46.12 -12.09 -1.50
CA ARG A 356 45.42 -12.58 -0.31
C ARG A 356 44.59 -11.51 0.41
N LYS A 357 44.28 -10.41 -0.25
CA LYS A 357 43.36 -9.40 0.29
C LYS A 357 41.93 -9.88 0.09
N THR A 358 41.13 -9.85 1.15
CA THR A 358 39.72 -10.25 1.09
C THR A 358 38.94 -9.31 0.18
N TYR A 359 38.16 -9.87 -0.74
CA TYR A 359 37.26 -9.07 -1.57
C TYR A 359 36.17 -8.42 -0.71
N SER A 360 35.77 -7.21 -1.08
CA SER A 360 34.57 -6.58 -0.50
C SER A 360 33.30 -7.26 -1.04
N PRO A 361 32.17 -7.18 -0.32
CA PRO A 361 30.90 -7.72 -0.81
C PRO A 361 30.50 -7.19 -2.18
N LYS A 362 30.79 -5.92 -2.47
CA LYS A 362 30.59 -5.32 -3.79
C LYS A 362 31.41 -5.99 -4.90
N GLN A 363 32.65 -6.35 -4.61
CA GLN A 363 33.50 -7.08 -5.56
C GLN A 363 33.00 -8.52 -5.75
N LEU A 364 32.58 -9.20 -4.67
CA LEU A 364 32.00 -10.54 -4.74
C LEU A 364 30.70 -10.56 -5.57
N LEU A 365 29.82 -9.58 -5.37
CA LEU A 365 28.62 -9.39 -6.17
C LEU A 365 28.96 -9.22 -7.66
N SER A 366 29.93 -8.35 -7.98
CA SER A 366 30.36 -8.14 -9.38
C SER A 366 30.93 -9.43 -10.02
N ILE A 367 31.71 -10.21 -9.28
CA ILE A 367 32.25 -11.49 -9.74
C ILE A 367 31.11 -12.48 -9.99
N LEU A 368 30.15 -12.59 -9.05
CA LEU A 368 29.00 -13.47 -9.19
C LEU A 368 28.15 -13.09 -10.42
N THR A 369 27.81 -11.81 -10.59
CA THR A 369 27.02 -11.33 -11.74
C THR A 369 27.72 -11.64 -13.06
N THR A 370 29.04 -11.45 -13.13
CA THR A 370 29.84 -11.78 -14.33
C THR A 370 29.80 -13.28 -14.63
N ASN A 371 29.93 -14.13 -13.60
CA ASN A 371 29.84 -15.57 -13.76
C ASN A 371 28.45 -16.01 -14.25
N LEU A 372 27.39 -15.42 -13.69
CA LEU A 372 26.02 -15.70 -14.11
C LEU A 372 25.76 -15.27 -15.57
N GLU A 373 26.32 -14.14 -16.00
CA GLU A 373 26.27 -13.70 -17.39
C GLU A 373 26.96 -14.69 -18.33
N HIS A 374 28.14 -15.19 -17.96
CA HIS A 374 28.86 -16.20 -18.75
C HIS A 374 28.10 -17.54 -18.86
N LEU A 375 27.29 -17.87 -17.86
CA LEU A 375 26.41 -19.05 -17.86
C LEU A 375 25.07 -18.80 -18.59
N GLY A 376 24.83 -17.59 -19.12
CA GLY A 376 23.55 -17.23 -19.74
C GLY A 376 22.41 -17.05 -18.74
N LEU A 377 22.71 -17.06 -17.43
CA LEU A 377 21.77 -16.85 -16.32
C LEU A 377 21.70 -15.37 -15.97
N HIS A 378 21.51 -14.52 -16.97
CA HIS A 378 21.62 -13.08 -16.79
C HIS A 378 20.58 -12.60 -15.75
N PRO A 379 20.99 -11.98 -14.62
CA PRO A 379 20.05 -11.47 -13.63
C PRO A 379 19.12 -10.39 -14.21
N SER A 380 19.64 -9.64 -15.19
CA SER A 380 18.90 -8.64 -15.95
C SER A 380 18.39 -9.17 -17.29
N ASN A 381 18.13 -10.47 -17.45
CA ASN A 381 17.22 -10.91 -18.49
C ASN A 381 15.85 -10.29 -18.18
N ARG A 382 15.66 -9.05 -18.66
CA ARG A 382 14.46 -8.19 -18.57
C ARG A 382 13.24 -8.83 -19.25
N HIS A 383 13.36 -10.09 -19.65
CA HIS A 383 12.27 -10.85 -20.22
C HIS A 383 11.14 -10.92 -19.19
N ALA A 384 10.03 -10.29 -19.55
CA ALA A 384 8.72 -10.49 -18.95
C ALA A 384 8.33 -11.99 -18.79
N HIS A 385 9.09 -12.88 -19.42
CA HIS A 385 8.91 -14.34 -19.47
C HIS A 385 9.81 -15.14 -18.53
N ALA A 386 10.71 -14.54 -17.74
CA ALA A 386 11.46 -15.34 -16.77
C ALA A 386 10.50 -15.98 -15.74
N PRO A 387 10.64 -17.28 -15.42
CA PRO A 387 9.70 -17.97 -14.55
C PRO A 387 9.68 -17.34 -13.14
N PRO A 388 8.57 -17.48 -12.41
CA PRO A 388 8.50 -17.14 -10.99
C PRO A 388 9.65 -17.80 -10.23
N LEU A 389 10.23 -17.06 -9.28
CA LEU A 389 11.27 -17.60 -8.42
C LEU A 389 10.64 -18.10 -7.13
N VAL A 390 10.75 -19.42 -6.91
CA VAL A 390 10.47 -20.05 -5.62
C VAL A 390 11.80 -20.43 -5.00
N PHE A 391 12.00 -20.08 -3.73
CA PHE A 391 13.18 -20.50 -2.99
C PHE A 391 12.93 -21.90 -2.42
N ASP A 392 13.38 -22.93 -3.13
CA ASP A 392 13.30 -24.34 -2.71
C ASP A 392 14.69 -24.96 -2.49
N GLY A 393 15.76 -24.21 -2.78
CA GLY A 393 17.15 -24.65 -2.68
C GLY A 393 17.78 -24.54 -1.29
N MET A 394 19.10 -24.78 -1.25
CA MET A 394 19.90 -24.85 -0.01
C MET A 394 19.85 -23.61 0.90
N PHE A 395 19.41 -22.45 0.39
CA PHE A 395 19.49 -21.17 1.10
C PHE A 395 18.14 -20.45 1.25
N ALA A 396 17.02 -21.18 1.21
CA ALA A 396 15.68 -20.57 1.24
C ALA A 396 15.43 -19.68 2.47
N GLU A 397 15.82 -20.14 3.67
CA GLU A 397 15.69 -19.34 4.90
C GLU A 397 16.59 -18.11 4.89
N THR A 398 17.84 -18.24 4.43
CA THR A 398 18.76 -17.11 4.28
C THR A 398 18.18 -16.06 3.33
N ALA A 399 17.56 -16.47 2.22
CA ALA A 399 16.91 -15.56 1.28
C ALA A 399 15.72 -14.84 1.92
N ARG A 400 14.87 -15.57 2.64
CA ARG A 400 13.71 -15.01 3.35
C ARG A 400 14.15 -13.90 4.31
N TRP A 401 15.14 -14.17 5.16
CA TRP A 401 15.67 -13.17 6.10
C TRP A 401 16.39 -12.02 5.40
N SER A 402 17.05 -12.27 4.26
CA SER A 402 17.73 -11.23 3.50
C SER A 402 16.71 -10.24 2.90
N LEU A 403 15.57 -10.73 2.43
CA LEU A 403 14.46 -9.89 1.98
C LEU A 403 13.84 -9.10 3.15
N CYS A 404 13.73 -9.70 4.34
CA CYS A 404 13.30 -8.98 5.54
C CYS A 404 14.27 -7.83 5.90
N ALA A 405 15.58 -8.04 5.78
CA ALA A 405 16.57 -6.98 6.01
C ALA A 405 16.45 -5.87 4.96
N LEU A 406 16.28 -6.20 3.67
CA LEU A 406 16.03 -5.22 2.60
C LEU A 406 14.73 -4.45 2.81
N LYS A 407 13.66 -5.12 3.26
CA LYS A 407 12.39 -4.48 3.64
C LYS A 407 12.62 -3.45 4.76
N ASN A 408 13.36 -3.82 5.81
CA ASN A 408 13.65 -2.91 6.93
C ASN A 408 14.49 -1.71 6.50
N LEU A 409 15.46 -1.94 5.62
CA LEU A 409 16.33 -0.90 5.04
C LEU A 409 15.57 0.12 4.18
N THR A 410 14.44 -0.26 3.58
CA THR A 410 13.65 0.59 2.68
C THR A 410 12.43 1.25 3.32
N ARG A 411 12.07 0.88 4.56
CA ARG A 411 10.85 1.40 5.23
C ARG A 411 10.88 2.95 5.33
N PRO A 412 9.77 3.64 5.07
CA PRO A 412 9.74 5.10 5.10
C PRO A 412 9.97 5.63 6.53
N ASP A 413 10.55 6.83 6.64
CA ASP A 413 10.73 7.50 7.92
C ASP A 413 9.38 8.00 8.47
N LYS A 414 8.94 7.48 9.64
CA LYS A 414 7.66 7.84 10.30
C LYS A 414 7.49 9.35 10.53
N LEU A 415 8.61 10.07 10.75
CA LEU A 415 8.65 11.46 11.23
C LEU A 415 9.40 12.39 10.27
N ALA A 416 9.53 12.05 8.99
CA ALA A 416 10.10 12.98 8.00
C ALA A 416 9.13 14.16 7.78
N ARG A 417 9.03 15.05 8.77
CA ARG A 417 8.38 16.35 8.65
C ARG A 417 9.04 17.04 7.45
N SER A 418 8.24 17.33 6.42
CA SER A 418 8.69 17.92 5.14
C SER A 418 9.32 19.33 5.27
N THR A 419 9.57 19.77 6.50
CA THR A 419 10.03 21.11 6.90
C THR A 419 11.41 21.52 6.40
N SER A 420 12.22 20.64 5.81
CA SER A 420 13.49 21.06 5.21
C SER A 420 13.40 21.09 3.68
N ALA A 421 13.26 22.30 3.13
CA ALA A 421 13.49 22.60 1.71
C ALA A 421 14.94 22.28 1.24
N SER A 422 15.82 21.85 2.14
CA SER A 422 17.06 21.17 1.76
C SER A 422 16.70 19.77 1.30
N GLY A 423 16.79 19.53 -0.02
CA GLY A 423 16.52 18.26 -0.70
C GLY A 423 17.44 17.11 -0.29
N ASP A 424 17.50 16.80 1.00
CA ASP A 424 18.12 15.64 1.59
C ASP A 424 17.26 14.43 1.24
N ASN A 425 17.53 13.92 0.05
CA ASN A 425 16.82 12.84 -0.60
C ASN A 425 17.23 11.48 -0.01
N ARG A 426 16.97 11.32 1.28
CA ARG A 426 17.49 10.22 2.12
C ARG A 426 16.87 8.89 1.73
N ASP A 427 15.56 8.85 1.49
CA ASP A 427 14.88 7.65 0.99
C ASP A 427 15.37 7.27 -0.43
N ALA A 428 15.75 8.26 -1.24
CA ALA A 428 16.36 8.00 -2.54
C ALA A 428 17.75 7.35 -2.45
N MET A 429 18.50 7.53 -1.36
CA MET A 429 19.79 6.84 -1.19
C MET A 429 19.62 5.34 -1.04
N ALA A 430 18.67 4.90 -0.20
CA ALA A 430 18.34 3.49 -0.05
C ALA A 430 17.86 2.90 -1.38
N ALA A 431 16.88 3.56 -2.01
CA ALA A 431 16.30 3.10 -3.26
C ALA A 431 17.32 3.01 -4.40
N ARG A 432 18.19 4.02 -4.56
CA ARG A 432 19.28 4.00 -5.54
C ARG A 432 20.30 2.90 -5.25
N SER A 433 20.66 2.68 -3.98
CA SER A 433 21.60 1.62 -3.62
C SER A 433 21.06 0.25 -4.00
N LEU A 434 19.76 -0.01 -3.81
CA LEU A 434 19.12 -1.26 -4.23
C LEU A 434 19.07 -1.38 -5.77
N LEU A 435 18.78 -0.29 -6.49
CA LEU A 435 18.82 -0.26 -7.95
C LEU A 435 20.22 -0.55 -8.49
N ASP A 436 21.23 0.13 -7.96
CA ASP A 436 22.64 0.00 -8.36
C ASP A 436 23.16 -1.41 -8.07
N ALA A 437 22.69 -2.05 -7.00
CA ALA A 437 22.99 -3.44 -6.69
C ALA A 437 22.26 -4.45 -7.60
N GLY A 438 21.29 -4.01 -8.41
CA GLY A 438 20.60 -4.85 -9.38
C GLY A 438 19.57 -5.81 -8.78
N VAL A 439 18.98 -5.49 -7.62
CA VAL A 439 18.04 -6.41 -6.93
C VAL A 439 16.64 -6.44 -7.55
N VAL A 440 16.21 -5.38 -8.24
CA VAL A 440 14.82 -5.24 -8.72
C VAL A 440 14.35 -6.38 -9.63
N PRO A 441 15.12 -6.85 -10.63
CA PRO A 441 14.74 -8.03 -11.42
C PRO A 441 14.45 -9.26 -10.57
N LEU A 442 15.21 -9.46 -9.49
CA LEU A 442 15.01 -10.56 -8.56
C LEU A 442 13.71 -10.38 -7.77
N LEU A 443 13.46 -9.19 -7.23
CA LEU A 443 12.20 -8.87 -6.52
C LEU A 443 10.98 -9.13 -7.41
N LEU A 444 11.05 -8.71 -8.68
CA LEU A 444 9.97 -8.95 -9.65
C LEU A 444 9.75 -10.44 -9.91
N ARG A 445 10.82 -11.24 -10.03
CA ARG A 445 10.70 -12.70 -10.16
C ARG A 445 10.09 -13.36 -8.94
N ILE A 446 10.36 -12.86 -7.73
CA ILE A 446 9.80 -13.39 -6.48
C ILE A 446 8.30 -13.09 -6.39
N VAL A 447 7.86 -11.87 -6.73
CA VAL A 447 6.43 -11.48 -6.64
C VAL A 447 5.59 -11.96 -7.82
N ARG A 448 6.21 -12.52 -8.88
CA ARG A 448 5.51 -13.08 -10.04
C ARG A 448 4.57 -14.20 -9.62
N LEU A 449 3.33 -14.09 -10.03
CA LEU A 449 2.35 -15.16 -9.93
C LEU A 449 2.59 -16.17 -11.06
N ASN A 450 2.49 -17.47 -10.75
CA ASN A 450 2.53 -18.51 -11.78
C ASN A 450 1.18 -18.57 -12.51
N VAL A 451 0.96 -17.64 -13.45
CA VAL A 451 -0.34 -17.48 -14.13
C VAL A 451 -0.66 -18.66 -15.04
N ASP A 452 0.35 -19.35 -15.58
CA ASP A 452 0.17 -20.45 -16.53
C ASP A 452 -0.42 -21.72 -15.89
N ASN A 453 -0.37 -21.85 -14.55
CA ASN A 453 -1.07 -22.92 -13.82
C ASN A 453 -2.50 -22.55 -13.41
N VAL A 454 -2.85 -21.25 -13.41
CA VAL A 454 -4.16 -20.76 -12.94
C VAL A 454 -5.15 -20.58 -14.10
N ALA A 455 -4.67 -20.37 -15.32
CA ALA A 455 -5.50 -20.24 -16.50
C ALA A 455 -5.90 -21.63 -17.07
N PHE A 456 -7.21 -21.90 -17.15
CA PHE A 456 -7.85 -23.00 -17.90
C PHE A 456 -7.99 -24.40 -17.26
N LYS A 457 -8.53 -24.47 -16.04
CA LYS A 457 -9.48 -25.55 -15.70
C LYS A 457 -10.84 -24.97 -15.30
N GLN A 458 -11.44 -24.19 -16.20
CA GLN A 458 -12.87 -23.87 -16.18
C GLN A 458 -13.61 -24.85 -17.11
N ASP A 459 -13.49 -26.15 -16.87
CA ASP A 459 -14.43 -27.10 -17.46
C ASP A 459 -15.41 -27.56 -16.35
N PRO A 460 -16.64 -27.02 -16.28
CA PRO A 460 -17.49 -27.18 -15.10
C PRO A 460 -18.18 -28.54 -14.97
N GLN A 461 -17.91 -29.54 -15.82
CA GLN A 461 -18.85 -30.67 -15.92
C GLN A 461 -18.35 -32.09 -15.67
N GLU A 462 -17.07 -32.45 -15.78
CA GLU A 462 -16.72 -33.89 -15.65
C GLU A 462 -15.32 -34.15 -15.11
N VAL A 463 -15.10 -34.03 -13.80
CA VAL A 463 -14.06 -34.84 -13.13
C VAL A 463 -14.55 -35.20 -11.74
N GLY A 464 -14.58 -36.52 -11.49
CA GLY A 464 -15.05 -37.11 -10.24
C GLY A 464 -14.28 -36.64 -9.02
N ILE A 465 -14.96 -36.80 -7.89
CA ILE A 465 -14.51 -36.64 -6.51
C ILE A 465 -13.15 -37.34 -6.33
N GLY A 466 -12.08 -36.59 -6.52
CA GLY A 466 -10.72 -36.97 -6.22
C GLY A 466 -10.04 -35.72 -5.72
N ASP A 467 -9.77 -35.69 -4.42
CA ASP A 467 -9.15 -34.60 -3.66
C ASP A 467 -7.72 -34.32 -4.14
N VAL A 468 -7.56 -33.82 -5.36
CA VAL A 468 -6.31 -33.22 -5.82
C VAL A 468 -6.37 -31.77 -5.38
N GLU A 469 -5.94 -31.54 -4.14
CA GLU A 469 -5.70 -30.20 -3.60
C GLU A 469 -4.87 -29.40 -4.61
N THR A 470 -5.53 -28.39 -5.20
CA THR A 470 -4.96 -27.43 -6.13
C THR A 470 -3.92 -26.56 -5.41
N GLN A 471 -2.67 -27.01 -5.38
CA GLN A 471 -1.51 -26.38 -4.72
C GLN A 471 -0.96 -25.11 -5.41
N ASP A 472 -1.63 -24.58 -6.44
CA ASP A 472 -1.08 -23.47 -7.24
C ASP A 472 -1.53 -22.06 -6.80
N THR A 473 -2.13 -21.90 -5.60
CA THR A 473 -2.38 -20.57 -5.05
C THR A 473 -1.09 -19.98 -4.49
N PRO A 474 -0.74 -18.72 -4.84
CA PRO A 474 0.45 -18.06 -4.30
C PRO A 474 0.41 -18.03 -2.76
N CYS A 475 1.50 -18.49 -2.14
CA CYS A 475 1.65 -18.52 -0.68
C CYS A 475 2.02 -17.12 -0.16
N TRP A 476 1.02 -16.25 -0.05
CA TRP A 476 1.16 -14.89 0.51
C TRP A 476 1.26 -14.88 2.05
N SER A 477 1.86 -15.91 2.65
CA SER A 477 2.03 -15.98 4.09
C SER A 477 2.83 -14.78 4.62
N MET A 478 2.51 -14.38 5.85
CA MET A 478 3.15 -13.22 6.48
C MET A 478 4.65 -13.46 6.62
N ASN A 479 5.46 -12.46 6.29
CA ASN A 479 6.93 -12.58 6.29
C ASN A 479 7.49 -13.65 5.33
N SER A 480 6.70 -14.08 4.34
CA SER A 480 7.21 -14.82 3.18
C SER A 480 8.18 -13.96 2.38
N ALA A 481 8.99 -14.63 1.54
CA ALA A 481 9.85 -13.95 0.57
C ALA A 481 9.02 -13.03 -0.37
N GLN A 482 7.83 -13.48 -0.79
CA GLN A 482 6.95 -12.71 -1.67
C GLN A 482 6.41 -11.46 -0.98
N ASP A 483 5.97 -11.58 0.26
CA ASP A 483 5.51 -10.45 1.07
C ASP A 483 6.61 -9.40 1.27
N ALA A 484 7.82 -9.84 1.66
CA ALA A 484 8.96 -8.95 1.86
C ALA A 484 9.44 -8.29 0.55
N ALA A 485 9.41 -9.02 -0.56
CA ALA A 485 9.74 -8.47 -1.88
C ALA A 485 8.73 -7.42 -2.34
N LEU A 486 7.42 -7.68 -2.17
CA LEU A 486 6.36 -6.73 -2.52
C LEU A 486 6.43 -5.48 -1.64
N TYR A 487 6.74 -5.61 -0.35
CA TYR A 487 6.99 -4.46 0.51
C TYR A 487 8.18 -3.63 0.05
N THR A 488 9.28 -4.29 -0.30
CA THR A 488 10.47 -3.60 -0.81
C THR A 488 10.12 -2.82 -2.08
N LEU A 489 9.36 -3.42 -3.01
CA LEU A 489 8.88 -2.73 -4.22
C LEU A 489 7.94 -1.56 -3.91
N LEU A 490 7.05 -1.70 -2.93
CA LEU A 490 6.17 -0.62 -2.46
C LEU A 490 6.98 0.58 -1.96
N HIS A 491 7.98 0.33 -1.12
CA HIS A 491 8.86 1.38 -0.62
C HIS A 491 9.65 2.05 -1.75
N LEU A 492 10.23 1.25 -2.66
CA LEU A 492 10.93 1.77 -3.84
C LEU A 492 10.00 2.63 -4.71
N ALA A 493 8.76 2.19 -4.95
CA ALA A 493 7.78 2.96 -5.73
C ALA A 493 7.43 4.29 -5.06
N SER A 494 7.40 4.35 -3.72
CA SER A 494 7.12 5.60 -2.99
C SER A 494 8.16 6.70 -3.24
N VAL A 495 9.39 6.34 -3.65
CA VAL A 495 10.51 7.27 -3.88
C VAL A 495 10.48 7.83 -5.31
N PRO A 496 10.19 9.13 -5.53
CA PRO A 496 10.01 9.72 -6.86
C PRO A 496 11.17 9.48 -7.84
N GLU A 497 12.41 9.50 -7.35
CA GLU A 497 13.64 9.46 -8.16
C GLU A 497 13.83 8.16 -8.91
N VAL A 498 13.22 7.08 -8.44
CA VAL A 498 13.38 5.73 -8.99
C VAL A 498 12.15 5.25 -9.76
N ARG A 499 11.01 5.97 -9.68
CA ARG A 499 9.74 5.56 -10.30
C ARG A 499 9.86 5.34 -11.80
N HIS A 500 10.54 6.24 -12.51
CA HIS A 500 10.76 6.10 -13.95
C HIS A 500 11.56 4.82 -14.26
N THR A 501 12.63 4.53 -13.51
CA THR A 501 13.41 3.31 -13.74
C THR A 501 12.58 2.05 -13.43
N LEU A 502 11.86 2.03 -12.32
CA LEU A 502 10.97 0.91 -11.96
C LEU A 502 9.89 0.67 -13.02
N ARG A 503 9.24 1.73 -13.50
CA ARG A 503 8.17 1.67 -14.49
C ARG A 503 8.71 1.30 -15.87
N ASP A 504 9.65 2.09 -16.37
CA ASP A 504 10.00 2.11 -17.79
C ASP A 504 11.15 1.14 -18.12
N GLU A 505 12.07 0.86 -17.18
CA GLU A 505 13.18 -0.08 -17.42
C GLU A 505 12.89 -1.51 -16.93
N TYR A 506 12.25 -1.64 -15.78
CA TYR A 506 11.97 -2.95 -15.18
C TYR A 506 10.55 -3.46 -15.41
N GLY A 507 9.64 -2.62 -15.92
CA GLY A 507 8.26 -3.03 -16.17
C GLY A 507 7.49 -3.39 -14.88
N CYS A 508 7.86 -2.79 -13.74
CA CYS A 508 7.29 -3.12 -12.43
C CYS A 508 5.76 -2.97 -12.40
N GLY A 509 5.21 -2.01 -13.14
CA GLY A 509 3.76 -1.81 -13.23
C GLY A 509 3.02 -3.05 -13.72
N TYR A 510 3.56 -3.77 -14.71
CA TYR A 510 2.91 -4.95 -15.28
C TYR A 510 2.76 -6.08 -14.26
N GLU A 511 3.81 -6.38 -13.48
CA GLU A 511 3.73 -7.45 -12.47
C GLU A 511 2.81 -7.07 -11.31
N LEU A 512 2.82 -5.81 -10.88
CA LEU A 512 1.90 -5.32 -9.85
C LEU A 512 0.43 -5.39 -10.33
N SER A 513 0.16 -5.09 -11.60
CA SER A 513 -1.17 -5.21 -12.19
C SER A 513 -1.70 -6.65 -12.16
N LYS A 514 -0.84 -7.66 -12.35
CA LYS A 514 -1.25 -9.08 -12.22
C LYS A 514 -1.65 -9.44 -10.79
N ILE A 515 -0.93 -8.93 -9.78
CA ILE A 515 -1.29 -9.14 -8.37
C ILE A 515 -2.67 -8.55 -8.10
N VAL A 516 -2.93 -7.32 -8.54
CA VAL A 516 -4.26 -6.70 -8.42
C VAL A 516 -5.34 -7.50 -9.16
N ALA A 517 -5.07 -7.97 -10.37
CA ALA A 517 -6.01 -8.78 -11.15
C ALA A 517 -6.38 -10.10 -10.44
N SER A 518 -5.44 -10.70 -9.71
CA SER A 518 -5.69 -11.94 -8.95
C SER A 518 -6.72 -11.77 -7.82
N GLY A 519 -6.80 -10.58 -7.21
CA GLY A 519 -7.84 -10.26 -6.21
C GLY A 519 -9.21 -10.03 -6.83
N LYS A 520 -9.28 -9.37 -7.99
CA LYS A 520 -10.55 -9.02 -8.66
C LYS A 520 -11.38 -10.21 -9.09
N GLY A 521 -10.73 -11.25 -9.60
CA GLY A 521 -11.41 -12.47 -10.04
C GLY A 521 -11.96 -13.32 -8.88
N ASN A 522 -11.54 -13.03 -7.64
CA ASN A 522 -11.81 -13.87 -6.50
C ASN A 522 -13.15 -13.52 -5.85
N LYS A 523 -14.23 -14.19 -6.28
CA LYS A 523 -15.56 -14.04 -5.67
C LYS A 523 -15.58 -14.41 -4.18
N LYS A 524 -14.74 -15.37 -3.76
CA LYS A 524 -14.61 -15.73 -2.34
C LYS A 524 -14.04 -14.57 -1.53
N LEU A 525 -13.08 -13.81 -2.06
CA LEU A 525 -12.54 -12.62 -1.39
C LEU A 525 -13.62 -11.57 -1.13
N SER A 526 -14.51 -11.35 -2.09
CA SER A 526 -15.64 -10.41 -1.92
C SER A 526 -16.69 -10.94 -0.94
N ALA A 527 -17.03 -12.23 -1.00
CA ALA A 527 -18.00 -12.84 -0.09
C ALA A 527 -17.47 -12.90 1.34
N LEU A 528 -16.22 -13.35 1.52
CA LEU A 528 -15.61 -13.55 2.82
C LEU A 528 -15.38 -12.21 3.51
N ILE A 529 -14.88 -11.18 2.82
CA ILE A 529 -14.81 -9.84 3.42
C ILE A 529 -16.20 -9.32 3.83
N VAL A 530 -17.32 -9.77 3.25
CA VAL A 530 -18.69 -9.33 3.61
C VAL A 530 -19.42 -10.30 4.57
N GLU A 531 -18.99 -11.56 4.68
CA GLU A 531 -19.70 -12.62 5.43
C GLU A 531 -18.79 -13.45 6.37
N LEU A 532 -17.55 -13.01 6.60
CA LEU A 532 -16.51 -13.68 7.39
C LEU A 532 -17.04 -14.53 8.55
N ASP A 533 -17.07 -15.84 8.33
CA ASP A 533 -16.98 -16.80 9.42
C ASP A 533 -15.53 -16.77 9.89
N VAL A 534 -15.31 -16.26 11.11
CA VAL A 534 -13.99 -16.20 11.77
C VAL A 534 -13.37 -17.60 11.89
N ASN A 535 -14.18 -18.66 11.75
CA ASN A 535 -13.74 -20.05 11.81
C ASN A 535 -13.35 -20.64 10.43
N ASP A 536 -13.47 -19.93 9.31
CA ASP A 536 -13.02 -20.44 8.01
C ASP A 536 -11.49 -20.45 7.94
N PRO A 537 -10.83 -21.62 7.83
CA PRO A 537 -9.36 -21.70 7.72
C PRO A 537 -8.82 -20.99 6.47
N ASN A 538 -9.66 -20.71 5.46
CA ASN A 538 -9.26 -19.96 4.27
C ASN A 538 -9.33 -18.44 4.47
N ALA A 539 -9.95 -17.96 5.54
CA ALA A 539 -10.09 -16.54 5.80
C ALA A 539 -8.73 -15.83 5.85
N ASP A 540 -7.73 -16.50 6.41
CA ASP A 540 -6.38 -15.98 6.55
C ASP A 540 -5.70 -15.76 5.21
N HIS A 541 -5.77 -16.75 4.31
CA HIS A 541 -5.20 -16.66 2.96
C HIS A 541 -5.88 -15.56 2.13
N VAL A 542 -7.19 -15.43 2.29
CA VAL A 542 -8.00 -14.44 1.58
C VAL A 542 -7.67 -13.03 2.10
N ALA A 543 -7.60 -12.83 3.41
CA ALA A 543 -7.20 -11.56 4.02
C ALA A 543 -5.78 -11.15 3.62
N GLN A 544 -4.84 -12.11 3.60
CA GLN A 544 -3.48 -11.90 3.10
C GLN A 544 -3.50 -11.43 1.64
N LEU A 545 -4.20 -12.13 0.75
CA LEU A 545 -4.30 -11.74 -0.67
C LEU A 545 -4.86 -10.33 -0.83
N GLY A 546 -5.92 -9.98 -0.08
CA GLY A 546 -6.50 -8.64 -0.06
C GLY A 546 -5.46 -7.58 0.30
N LEU A 547 -4.67 -7.81 1.36
CA LEU A 547 -3.57 -6.92 1.75
C LEU A 547 -2.52 -6.79 0.64
N GLN A 548 -2.12 -7.87 -0.04
CA GLN A 548 -1.14 -7.79 -1.14
C GLN A 548 -1.69 -7.01 -2.34
N CYS A 549 -2.98 -7.14 -2.65
CA CYS A 549 -3.64 -6.33 -3.68
C CYS A 549 -3.59 -4.84 -3.32
N ILE A 550 -3.83 -4.48 -2.05
CA ILE A 550 -3.70 -3.10 -1.57
C ILE A 550 -2.26 -2.59 -1.71
N LYS A 551 -1.24 -3.35 -1.32
CA LYS A 551 0.17 -2.94 -1.52
C LYS A 551 0.51 -2.73 -2.98
N ALA A 552 0.09 -3.65 -3.85
CA ALA A 552 0.32 -3.54 -5.27
C ALA A 552 -0.37 -2.31 -5.87
N ARG A 553 -1.59 -2.01 -5.41
CA ARG A 553 -2.36 -0.83 -5.83
C ARG A 553 -1.75 0.49 -5.36
N ILE A 554 -1.30 0.57 -4.11
CA ILE A 554 -0.56 1.71 -3.58
C ILE A 554 0.73 1.91 -4.40
N SER A 555 1.47 0.83 -4.66
CA SER A 555 2.69 0.86 -5.50
C SER A 555 2.40 1.38 -6.91
N LEU A 556 1.36 0.87 -7.56
CA LEU A 556 0.92 1.33 -8.89
C LEU A 556 0.57 2.81 -8.88
N SER A 557 -0.14 3.27 -7.86
CA SER A 557 -0.54 4.68 -7.75
C SER A 557 0.67 5.62 -7.73
N TYR A 558 1.78 5.22 -7.08
CA TYR A 558 3.02 5.96 -7.13
C TYR A 558 3.64 5.94 -8.53
N LEU A 559 3.72 4.77 -9.17
CA LEU A 559 4.36 4.61 -10.48
C LEU A 559 3.61 5.32 -11.61
N GLU A 560 2.29 5.45 -11.52
CA GLU A 560 1.48 6.14 -12.54
C GLU A 560 1.66 7.67 -12.49
N GLU A 561 2.05 8.24 -11.35
CA GLU A 561 2.27 9.68 -11.14
C GLU A 561 1.13 10.55 -11.70
N ARG A 562 -0.12 10.10 -11.56
CA ARG A 562 -1.27 10.83 -12.08
C ARG A 562 -1.43 12.14 -11.32
N GLN A 563 -1.09 13.24 -11.96
CA GLN A 563 -1.47 14.57 -11.47
C GLN A 563 -2.87 14.89 -11.97
N PHE A 564 -3.67 15.44 -11.07
CA PHE A 564 -5.00 15.92 -11.41
C PHE A 564 -4.93 16.95 -12.55
N GLY A 565 -5.77 16.77 -13.58
CA GLY A 565 -5.77 17.60 -14.78
C GLY A 565 -4.76 17.20 -15.87
N GLN A 566 -3.82 16.29 -15.61
CA GLN A 566 -2.96 15.81 -16.67
C GLN A 566 -3.70 14.75 -17.51
N PRO A 567 -3.67 14.86 -18.86
CA PRO A 567 -4.24 13.82 -19.70
C PRO A 567 -3.54 12.49 -19.43
N LYS A 568 -4.31 11.40 -19.38
CA LYS A 568 -3.77 10.05 -19.26
C LYS A 568 -2.69 9.86 -20.32
N ARG A 569 -1.50 9.38 -19.92
CA ARG A 569 -0.43 9.06 -20.87
C ARG A 569 -0.94 7.96 -21.81
N VAL A 570 -1.06 8.29 -23.10
CA VAL A 570 -1.46 7.36 -24.15
C VAL A 570 -0.39 6.27 -24.24
N GLY A 571 -0.74 5.02 -23.90
CA GLY A 571 0.18 3.87 -23.99
C GLY A 571 0.32 3.00 -22.73
N CYS A 572 -0.26 3.39 -21.58
CA CYS A 572 -0.33 2.50 -20.41
C CYS A 572 -1.60 1.64 -20.52
N THR A 573 -1.47 0.41 -21.02
CA THR A 573 -2.58 -0.36 -21.62
C THR A 573 -3.49 -1.15 -20.68
N ASP A 574 -3.26 -1.21 -19.36
CA ASP A 574 -4.16 -1.95 -18.45
C ASP A 574 -5.01 -1.01 -17.58
N PHE A 575 -6.08 -0.47 -18.20
CA PHE A 575 -7.11 0.29 -17.48
C PHE A 575 -7.75 -0.51 -16.34
N ASP A 576 -7.81 -1.84 -16.49
CA ASP A 576 -8.43 -2.70 -15.49
C ASP A 576 -7.68 -2.73 -14.17
N ALA A 577 -6.36 -2.57 -14.13
CA ALA A 577 -5.63 -2.57 -12.85
C ALA A 577 -6.03 -1.38 -11.95
N SER A 578 -6.46 -0.26 -12.54
CA SER A 578 -6.79 0.96 -11.82
C SER A 578 -8.12 0.90 -11.05
N ILE A 579 -9.06 0.04 -11.49
CA ILE A 579 -10.38 -0.06 -10.84
C ILE A 579 -10.24 -0.81 -9.51
N ILE A 580 -10.81 -0.30 -8.42
CA ILE A 580 -10.82 -0.95 -7.11
C ILE A 580 -12.01 -1.89 -6.99
N ALA A 581 -11.82 -3.03 -6.33
CA ALA A 581 -12.92 -3.92 -5.95
C ALA A 581 -13.58 -3.43 -4.67
N ASP A 582 -14.87 -3.73 -4.47
CA ASP A 582 -15.64 -3.27 -3.31
C ASP A 582 -14.96 -3.62 -1.99
N HIS A 583 -14.45 -4.85 -1.85
CA HIS A 583 -13.79 -5.33 -0.65
C HIS A 583 -12.46 -4.61 -0.34
N GLU A 584 -11.74 -4.15 -1.36
CA GLU A 584 -10.50 -3.38 -1.20
C GLU A 584 -10.77 -1.98 -0.63
N THR A 585 -11.97 -1.41 -0.87
CA THR A 585 -12.32 -0.12 -0.28
C THR A 585 -12.36 -0.18 1.25
N PHE A 586 -12.84 -1.30 1.82
CA PHE A 586 -12.83 -1.54 3.26
C PHE A 586 -11.41 -1.64 3.81
N LEU A 587 -10.57 -2.45 3.17
CA LEU A 587 -9.17 -2.63 3.58
C LEU A 587 -8.38 -1.33 3.51
N LEU A 588 -8.64 -0.47 2.52
CA LEU A 588 -7.97 0.84 2.42
C LEU A 588 -8.42 1.79 3.54
N ILE A 589 -9.70 1.78 3.92
CA ILE A 589 -10.21 2.60 5.04
C ILE A 589 -9.67 2.09 6.38
N GLU A 590 -9.63 0.77 6.58
CA GLU A 590 -8.98 0.14 7.73
C GLU A 590 -7.50 0.55 7.82
N LEU A 591 -6.78 0.46 6.69
CA LEU A 591 -5.39 0.86 6.62
C LEU A 591 -5.20 2.34 6.96
N LEU A 592 -6.04 3.24 6.44
CA LEU A 592 -6.00 4.66 6.75
C LEU A 592 -6.28 4.94 8.23
N SER A 593 -7.26 4.25 8.81
CA SER A 593 -7.58 4.36 10.25
C SER A 593 -6.41 3.90 11.12
N ASN A 594 -5.81 2.75 10.80
CA ASN A 594 -4.66 2.23 11.53
C ASN A 594 -3.41 3.10 11.37
N CYS A 595 -3.18 3.67 10.18
CA CYS A 595 -2.10 4.64 9.97
C CYS A 595 -2.32 5.93 10.77
N LEU A 596 -3.57 6.41 10.89
CA LEU A 596 -3.91 7.60 11.67
C LEU A 596 -3.59 7.40 13.16
N HIS A 597 -3.98 6.26 13.70
CA HIS A 597 -3.81 5.92 15.12
C HIS A 597 -2.49 5.20 15.42
N SER A 598 -1.60 5.05 14.44
CA SER A 598 -0.35 4.27 14.55
C SER A 598 -0.55 2.86 15.10
N ARG A 599 -1.68 2.22 14.82
CA ARG A 599 -2.01 0.87 15.28
C ARG A 599 -1.49 -0.20 14.32
N PRO A 600 -0.86 -1.28 14.81
CA PRO A 600 -0.65 -2.46 13.99
C PRO A 600 -1.98 -3.19 13.74
N LYS A 601 -1.98 -4.10 12.78
CA LYS A 601 -3.02 -5.11 12.61
C LYS A 601 -2.43 -6.47 12.93
N ASP A 602 -3.04 -7.16 13.87
CA ASP A 602 -2.67 -8.53 14.24
C ASP A 602 -3.38 -9.58 13.37
N GLY A 603 -2.89 -10.82 13.43
CA GLY A 603 -3.49 -11.95 12.71
C GLY A 603 -3.25 -11.91 11.20
N ALA A 604 -4.00 -12.71 10.44
CA ALA A 604 -3.78 -12.82 9.01
C ALA A 604 -4.13 -11.55 8.23
N GLY A 605 -3.26 -11.20 7.28
CA GLY A 605 -3.32 -9.90 6.63
C GLY A 605 -2.98 -8.74 7.58
N GLY A 606 -2.41 -9.02 8.74
CA GLY A 606 -1.80 -8.06 9.63
C GLY A 606 -0.55 -7.38 9.07
N TYR A 607 -0.23 -6.24 9.66
CA TYR A 607 0.90 -5.38 9.29
C TYR A 607 1.30 -4.52 10.50
N SER A 608 2.57 -4.16 10.62
CA SER A 608 3.01 -3.17 11.62
C SER A 608 2.54 -1.77 11.20
N SER A 609 2.21 -0.91 12.17
CA SER A 609 1.78 0.49 11.96
C SER A 609 2.76 1.32 11.12
N SER A 610 4.01 0.91 11.18
CA SER A 610 5.15 1.53 10.54
C SER A 610 5.37 1.20 9.07
N THR A 611 4.59 0.25 8.57
CA THR A 611 4.75 -0.33 7.24
C THR A 611 4.29 0.65 6.18
N PHE A 612 3.23 1.37 6.49
CA PHE A 612 2.60 2.32 5.62
C PHE A 612 2.72 3.70 6.26
N SER A 613 3.07 4.70 5.47
CA SER A 613 2.94 6.09 5.93
C SER A 613 1.52 6.57 5.64
N LEU A 614 0.92 7.28 6.59
CA LEU A 614 -0.41 7.88 6.40
C LEU A 614 -0.45 8.75 5.14
N LYS A 615 0.57 9.59 4.96
CA LYS A 615 0.79 10.40 3.76
C LYS A 615 0.78 9.57 2.48
N GLY A 616 1.47 8.42 2.49
CA GLY A 616 1.56 7.54 1.34
C GLY A 616 0.22 6.88 1.00
N CYS A 617 -0.53 6.45 2.01
CA CYS A 617 -1.88 5.92 1.84
C CYS A 617 -2.83 6.99 1.28
N LEU A 618 -2.77 8.23 1.78
CA LEU A 618 -3.60 9.35 1.30
C LEU A 618 -3.24 9.77 -0.13
N HIS A 619 -1.95 9.82 -0.47
CA HIS A 619 -1.50 10.04 -1.85
C HIS A 619 -2.07 8.99 -2.80
N SER A 620 -2.04 7.73 -2.38
CA SER A 620 -2.55 6.61 -3.15
C SER A 620 -4.07 6.67 -3.29
N LEU A 621 -4.79 6.96 -2.20
CA LEU A 621 -6.25 7.17 -2.23
C LEU A 621 -6.62 8.26 -3.22
N ARG A 622 -5.97 9.44 -3.15
CA ARG A 622 -6.21 10.54 -4.09
C ARG A 622 -6.04 10.07 -5.53
N SER A 623 -4.97 9.34 -5.82
CA SER A 623 -4.66 8.84 -7.16
C SER A 623 -5.66 7.80 -7.65
N ILE A 624 -6.12 6.90 -6.77
CA ILE A 624 -7.16 5.91 -7.05
C ILE A 624 -8.50 6.61 -7.36
N LEU A 625 -8.85 7.65 -6.62
CA LEU A 625 -10.08 8.42 -6.80
C LEU A 625 -10.07 9.29 -8.07
N LEU A 626 -8.95 9.43 -8.78
CA LEU A 626 -8.94 10.07 -10.11
C LEU A 626 -9.69 9.25 -11.16
N GLU A 627 -9.92 7.96 -10.90
CA GLU A 627 -10.77 7.13 -11.76
C GLU A 627 -12.22 7.20 -11.28
N ARG A 628 -13.11 7.72 -12.13
CA ARG A 628 -14.52 7.96 -11.80
C ARG A 628 -15.24 6.71 -11.29
N GLN A 629 -14.92 5.54 -11.85
CA GLN A 629 -15.49 4.27 -11.40
C GLN A 629 -15.16 3.97 -9.93
N ASN A 630 -13.96 4.34 -9.48
CA ASN A 630 -13.55 4.13 -8.09
C ASN A 630 -14.32 5.05 -7.16
N ILE A 631 -14.56 6.31 -7.55
CA ILE A 631 -15.39 7.24 -6.75
C ILE A 631 -16.79 6.65 -6.54
N ILE A 632 -17.39 6.07 -7.59
CA ILE A 632 -18.70 5.42 -7.51
C ILE A 632 -18.66 4.24 -6.52
N VAL A 633 -17.65 3.37 -6.63
CA VAL A 633 -17.48 2.20 -5.75
C VAL A 633 -17.31 2.64 -4.29
N PHE A 634 -16.44 3.62 -4.02
CA PHE A 634 -16.28 4.18 -2.67
C PHE A 634 -17.59 4.81 -2.18
N ALA A 635 -18.24 5.64 -2.99
CA ALA A 635 -19.46 6.34 -2.59
C ALA A 635 -20.59 5.37 -2.25
N ALA A 636 -20.72 4.28 -3.01
CA ALA A 636 -21.75 3.26 -2.80
C ALA A 636 -21.48 2.36 -1.59
N ALA A 637 -20.22 1.95 -1.39
CA ALA A 637 -19.88 0.97 -0.35
C ALA A 637 -19.50 1.60 0.99
N ASN A 638 -18.73 2.69 0.97
CA ASN A 638 -18.02 3.21 2.15
C ASN A 638 -17.84 4.74 2.19
N GLY A 639 -18.65 5.50 1.44
CA GLY A 639 -18.44 6.94 1.23
C GLY A 639 -18.43 7.73 2.53
N ALA A 640 -19.45 7.53 3.38
CA ALA A 640 -19.57 8.22 4.66
C ALA A 640 -18.41 7.90 5.63
N ARG A 641 -17.98 6.63 5.70
CA ARG A 641 -16.82 6.20 6.51
C ARG A 641 -15.55 6.89 6.08
N LEU A 642 -15.26 6.84 4.78
CA LEU A 642 -14.07 7.45 4.22
C LEU A 642 -14.07 8.96 4.50
N ASN A 643 -15.17 9.65 4.20
CA ASN A 643 -15.26 11.09 4.40
C ASN A 643 -15.20 11.51 5.87
N ALA A 644 -15.77 10.72 6.80
CA ALA A 644 -15.66 10.98 8.24
C ALA A 644 -14.20 10.88 8.70
N LEU A 645 -13.50 9.81 8.29
CA LEU A 645 -12.09 9.60 8.58
C LEU A 645 -11.21 10.72 7.99
N LEU A 646 -11.45 11.11 6.74
CA LEU A 646 -10.74 12.22 6.09
C LEU A 646 -11.04 13.57 6.78
N LEU A 647 -12.26 13.79 7.25
CA LEU A 647 -12.62 15.00 8.01
C LEU A 647 -11.92 15.03 9.38
N LYS A 648 -11.82 13.88 10.06
CA LYS A 648 -11.03 13.74 11.31
C LYS A 648 -9.58 14.13 11.08
N MET A 649 -8.95 13.61 10.02
CA MET A 649 -7.59 13.97 9.64
C MET A 649 -7.45 15.49 9.41
N LEU A 650 -8.35 16.09 8.62
CA LEU A 650 -8.31 17.53 8.36
C LEU A 650 -8.54 18.37 9.62
N ALA A 651 -9.39 17.91 10.53
CA ALA A 651 -9.62 18.56 11.82
C ALA A 651 -8.35 18.50 12.69
N GLN A 652 -7.71 17.34 12.81
CA GLN A 652 -6.44 17.21 13.53
C GLN A 652 -5.34 18.10 12.93
N TYR A 653 -5.25 18.21 11.61
CA TYR A 653 -4.29 19.13 10.98
C TYR A 653 -4.66 20.61 11.20
N SER A 654 -5.94 20.97 11.07
CA SER A 654 -6.39 22.36 11.14
C SER A 654 -6.33 22.95 12.55
N PHE A 655 -6.46 22.10 13.57
CA PHE A 655 -6.47 22.51 14.97
C PHE A 655 -5.25 21.99 15.75
N GLY A 656 -4.42 21.08 15.22
CA GLY A 656 -3.44 20.33 16.01
C GLY A 656 -2.27 21.11 16.64
N ASP A 657 -1.98 22.35 16.23
CA ASP A 657 -0.66 22.95 16.46
C ASP A 657 -0.50 23.89 17.67
N GLU A 658 -1.58 24.35 18.33
CA GLU A 658 -1.43 25.47 19.28
C GLU A 658 -0.87 25.07 20.66
N ASP A 659 -1.17 23.87 21.17
CA ASP A 659 -0.82 23.48 22.55
C ASP A 659 0.17 22.30 22.63
N GLY A 660 0.60 21.73 21.50
CA GLY A 660 1.44 20.54 21.46
C GLY A 660 0.79 19.27 22.03
N VAL A 661 -0.48 19.33 22.44
CA VAL A 661 -1.25 18.22 23.01
C VAL A 661 -1.68 17.21 21.94
N ILE A 662 -1.94 17.67 20.71
CA ILE A 662 -2.32 16.80 19.59
C ILE A 662 -1.07 16.58 18.74
N SER A 663 -0.47 15.39 18.86
CA SER A 663 0.65 14.99 18.00
C SER A 663 0.21 15.01 16.53
N THR A 664 0.69 15.98 15.75
CA THR A 664 0.35 16.09 14.32
C THR A 664 1.10 15.03 13.52
N VAL A 665 0.51 13.84 13.44
CA VAL A 665 0.91 12.77 12.48
C VAL A 665 0.80 13.27 11.03
N LEU A 666 -0.02 14.30 10.79
CA LEU A 666 -0.33 14.85 9.47
C LEU A 666 0.54 16.05 9.12
N ASP A 667 1.27 15.95 8.00
CA ASP A 667 1.90 17.09 7.35
C ASP A 667 0.96 17.80 6.36
N ALA A 668 1.36 18.98 5.86
CA ALA A 668 0.56 19.77 4.93
C ALA A 668 0.20 19.02 3.63
N GLU A 669 1.08 18.12 3.18
CA GLU A 669 0.89 17.33 1.96
C GLU A 669 -0.13 16.20 2.18
N ALA A 670 -0.06 15.51 3.31
CA ALA A 670 -1.07 14.54 3.73
C ALA A 670 -2.45 15.20 3.87
N ALA A 671 -2.51 16.39 4.49
CA ALA A 671 -3.74 17.17 4.60
C ALA A 671 -4.28 17.61 3.23
N GLU A 672 -3.40 18.02 2.29
CA GLU A 672 -3.80 18.27 0.90
C GLU A 672 -4.42 17.02 0.26
N HIS A 673 -3.78 15.86 0.40
CA HIS A 673 -4.31 14.61 -0.14
C HIS A 673 -5.68 14.25 0.45
N ALA A 674 -5.89 14.50 1.75
CA ALA A 674 -7.16 14.26 2.42
C ALA A 674 -8.27 15.18 1.91
N VAL A 675 -8.05 16.50 1.87
CA VAL A 675 -9.08 17.46 1.38
C VAL A 675 -9.37 17.24 -0.10
N PHE A 676 -8.35 16.90 -0.89
CA PHE A 676 -8.54 16.63 -2.32
C PHE A 676 -9.37 15.36 -2.53
N SER A 677 -9.15 14.32 -1.71
CA SER A 677 -9.94 13.09 -1.76
C SER A 677 -11.40 13.34 -1.38
N MET A 678 -11.67 14.12 -0.32
CA MET A 678 -13.03 14.54 0.03
C MET A 678 -13.69 15.36 -1.08
N TYR A 679 -12.93 16.24 -1.72
CA TYR A 679 -13.40 17.05 -2.85
C TYR A 679 -13.85 16.17 -4.01
N LEU A 680 -13.07 15.16 -4.42
CA LEU A 680 -13.47 14.18 -5.45
C LEU A 680 -14.70 13.38 -5.04
N MET A 681 -14.75 12.92 -3.78
CA MET A 681 -15.90 12.17 -3.23
C MET A 681 -17.19 13.00 -3.20
N SER A 682 -17.08 14.32 -3.05
CA SER A 682 -18.26 15.21 -2.95
C SER A 682 -19.12 15.21 -4.22
N SER A 683 -18.58 14.82 -5.38
CA SER A 683 -19.32 14.71 -6.65
C SER A 683 -20.42 13.63 -6.64
N TYR A 684 -20.44 12.75 -5.62
CA TYR A 684 -21.39 11.64 -5.48
C TYR A 684 -22.18 11.65 -4.15
N GLY A 685 -21.97 12.64 -3.28
CA GLY A 685 -22.54 12.68 -1.93
C GLY A 685 -23.70 13.68 -1.75
N PHE A 686 -24.57 13.87 -2.74
CA PHE A 686 -25.65 14.86 -2.69
C PHE A 686 -26.97 14.28 -2.15
N HIS A 687 -27.84 15.13 -1.59
CA HIS A 687 -29.08 14.77 -0.85
C HIS A 687 -30.10 13.91 -1.66
N LYS A 688 -31.22 13.42 -1.08
CA LYS A 688 -32.21 12.55 -1.78
C LYS A 688 -33.27 13.27 -2.63
N ALA A 689 -33.69 14.49 -2.26
CA ALA A 689 -34.51 15.35 -3.17
C ALA A 689 -33.78 15.61 -4.52
N VAL A 690 -32.48 15.47 -4.38
CA VAL A 690 -31.34 15.19 -5.22
C VAL A 690 -31.31 13.99 -6.24
N SER A 691 -31.00 12.80 -5.71
CA SER A 691 -30.95 11.43 -6.23
C SER A 691 -32.27 10.70 -6.57
N ARG A 692 -32.67 10.45 -7.82
CA ARG A 692 -33.80 9.51 -8.13
C ARG A 692 -33.48 8.03 -7.88
N THR A 693 -32.20 7.69 -7.66
CA THR A 693 -31.76 6.30 -7.46
C THR A 693 -31.17 6.14 -6.07
N THR A 694 -31.92 5.43 -5.21
CA THR A 694 -31.54 4.88 -3.89
C THR A 694 -30.92 5.84 -2.87
N ASP A 695 -31.55 5.98 -1.70
CA ASP A 695 -31.08 5.24 -0.52
C ASP A 695 -29.79 5.72 0.18
N GLN A 696 -28.71 5.78 -0.59
CA GLN A 696 -27.45 5.08 -0.29
C GLN A 696 -26.22 5.99 -0.26
N PHE A 697 -26.28 7.21 -0.81
CA PHE A 697 -25.09 8.06 -0.95
C PHE A 697 -24.98 9.13 0.14
N VAL A 698 -24.78 8.68 1.37
CA VAL A 698 -24.50 9.56 2.51
C VAL A 698 -23.07 10.12 2.39
N PHE A 699 -22.90 11.44 2.42
CA PHE A 699 -21.56 12.05 2.36
C PHE A 699 -20.89 12.02 3.72
N LEU A 700 -21.60 12.43 4.77
CA LEU A 700 -21.15 12.44 6.16
C LEU A 700 -22.31 12.02 7.09
N PRO A 701 -22.01 11.51 8.31
CA PRO A 701 -23.04 11.34 9.34
C PRO A 701 -23.73 12.68 9.63
N ALA A 702 -24.92 12.67 10.22
CA ALA A 702 -25.63 13.91 10.55
C ALA A 702 -24.93 14.70 11.67
N GLN A 703 -24.33 14.00 12.63
CA GLN A 703 -23.73 14.56 13.84
C GLN A 703 -22.44 13.80 14.20
N PHE A 704 -21.50 14.50 14.83
CA PHE A 704 -20.33 13.95 15.53
C PHE A 704 -20.52 14.10 17.06
N GLY A 705 -19.81 13.28 17.83
CA GLY A 705 -19.88 13.21 19.29
C GLY A 705 -20.78 12.07 19.81
N ASP A 706 -20.68 11.82 21.12
CA ASP A 706 -21.34 10.69 21.78
C ASP A 706 -22.87 10.72 21.59
N VAL A 707 -23.41 9.58 21.16
CA VAL A 707 -24.85 9.38 21.03
C VAL A 707 -25.52 9.38 22.41
N SER A 708 -24.80 9.06 23.49
CA SER A 708 -25.35 9.08 24.84
C SER A 708 -25.50 10.50 25.42
N ASP A 709 -24.64 11.44 25.01
CA ASP A 709 -24.65 12.81 25.51
C ASP A 709 -25.21 13.81 24.50
N ALA A 710 -26.46 14.22 24.71
CA ALA A 710 -27.13 15.18 23.83
C ALA A 710 -26.45 16.57 23.77
N ASN A 711 -25.64 16.93 24.78
CA ASN A 711 -25.00 18.25 24.84
C ASN A 711 -23.69 18.31 24.04
N HIS A 712 -23.06 17.17 23.74
CA HIS A 712 -21.78 17.11 23.02
C HIS A 712 -21.93 16.79 21.52
N ARG A 713 -23.15 16.91 20.98
CA ARG A 713 -23.41 16.64 19.56
C ARG A 713 -23.27 17.88 18.71
N ILE A 714 -22.38 17.82 17.72
CA ILE A 714 -22.18 18.91 16.75
C ILE A 714 -22.66 18.46 15.36
N ASP A 715 -23.47 19.30 14.73
CA ASP A 715 -23.90 19.13 13.33
C ASP A 715 -22.69 18.99 12.39
N SER A 716 -22.64 17.89 11.63
CA SER A 716 -21.48 17.56 10.78
C SER A 716 -21.22 18.60 9.69
N ARG A 717 -22.27 19.29 9.22
CA ARG A 717 -22.10 20.38 8.25
C ARG A 717 -21.43 21.59 8.91
N ARG A 718 -21.80 21.92 10.15
CA ARG A 718 -21.11 22.96 10.94
C ARG A 718 -19.65 22.60 11.17
N VAL A 719 -19.34 21.36 11.54
CA VAL A 719 -17.97 20.84 11.68
C VAL A 719 -17.19 21.01 10.37
N LEU A 720 -17.73 20.49 9.26
CA LEU A 720 -17.10 20.55 7.94
C LEU A 720 -16.76 22.00 7.54
N VAL A 721 -17.70 22.93 7.71
CA VAL A 721 -17.49 24.34 7.36
C VAL A 721 -16.35 24.96 8.18
N LYS A 722 -16.31 24.69 9.49
CA LYS A 722 -15.27 25.28 10.35
C LYS A 722 -13.88 24.71 10.03
N VAL A 723 -13.77 23.39 9.91
CA VAL A 723 -12.50 22.70 9.57
C VAL A 723 -11.96 23.21 8.24
N LEU A 724 -12.78 23.21 7.18
CA LEU A 724 -12.32 23.62 5.85
C LEU A 724 -11.96 25.11 5.76
N SER A 725 -12.66 25.97 6.51
CA SER A 725 -12.36 27.41 6.51
C SER A 725 -11.00 27.68 7.13
N ILE A 726 -10.73 27.07 8.31
CA ILE A 726 -9.41 27.17 8.94
C ILE A 726 -8.33 26.57 8.05
N TYR A 727 -8.55 25.37 7.52
CA TYR A 727 -7.61 24.73 6.58
C TYR A 727 -7.24 25.64 5.40
N SER A 728 -8.24 26.34 4.83
CA SER A 728 -8.03 27.23 3.69
C SER A 728 -7.21 28.48 4.03
N ASP A 729 -7.27 28.91 5.29
CA ASP A 729 -6.58 30.09 5.83
C ASP A 729 -5.15 29.77 6.33
N ILE A 730 -4.80 28.49 6.52
CA ILE A 730 -3.44 28.07 6.84
C ILE A 730 -2.49 28.51 5.71
N LYS A 731 -1.39 29.15 6.12
CA LYS A 731 -0.42 29.78 5.22
C LYS A 731 0.29 28.76 4.32
N ASP A 732 0.57 27.58 4.86
CA ASP A 732 1.31 26.51 4.18
C ASP A 732 0.42 25.61 3.31
N THR A 733 -0.89 25.85 3.30
CA THR A 733 -1.82 25.15 2.41
C THR A 733 -1.51 25.45 0.95
N SER A 734 -1.33 24.40 0.15
CA SER A 734 -1.07 24.55 -1.27
C SER A 734 -2.26 25.20 -2.01
N PRO A 735 -2.03 25.81 -3.19
CA PRO A 735 -3.12 26.34 -4.01
C PRO A 735 -4.18 25.29 -4.37
N ALA A 736 -3.76 24.04 -4.61
CA ALA A 736 -4.66 22.94 -4.95
C ALA A 736 -5.52 22.52 -3.75
N GLY A 737 -4.90 22.38 -2.56
CA GLY A 737 -5.62 22.08 -1.32
C GLY A 737 -6.61 23.19 -0.96
N ARG A 738 -6.18 24.45 -1.05
CA ARG A 738 -7.06 25.62 -0.81
C ARG A 738 -8.23 25.65 -1.78
N HIS A 739 -7.97 25.40 -3.07
CA HIS A 739 -9.04 25.32 -4.07
C HIS A 739 -10.04 24.20 -3.75
N ALA A 740 -9.57 22.99 -3.45
CA ALA A 740 -10.44 21.86 -3.07
C ALA A 740 -11.30 22.18 -1.84
N ALA A 741 -10.72 22.81 -0.82
CA ALA A 741 -11.44 23.24 0.38
C ALA A 741 -12.54 24.27 0.07
N LEU A 742 -12.23 25.29 -0.74
CA LEU A 742 -13.20 26.30 -1.17
C LEU A 742 -14.35 25.70 -1.99
N GLN A 743 -14.04 24.77 -2.90
CA GLN A 743 -15.08 24.08 -3.66
C GLN A 743 -15.98 23.21 -2.78
N LEU A 744 -15.41 22.51 -1.79
CA LEU A 744 -16.19 21.78 -0.79
C LEU A 744 -17.08 22.71 0.06
N LEU A 745 -16.57 23.87 0.45
CA LEU A 745 -17.32 24.88 1.21
C LEU A 745 -18.53 25.41 0.41
N LEU A 746 -18.39 25.60 -0.90
CA LEU A 746 -19.48 25.96 -1.81
C LEU A 746 -20.53 24.84 -1.93
N ARG A 747 -20.08 23.57 -1.95
CA ARG A 747 -20.93 22.38 -2.04
C ARG A 747 -21.62 22.00 -0.72
N SER A 748 -21.10 22.45 0.43
CA SER A 748 -21.51 21.97 1.77
C SER A 748 -23.00 22.06 2.11
N LYS A 749 -23.77 22.96 1.48
CA LYS A 749 -25.23 23.04 1.71
C LYS A 749 -26.02 21.94 0.99
N CYS A 750 -25.43 21.33 -0.03
CA CYS A 750 -26.09 20.39 -0.95
C CYS A 750 -25.69 18.93 -0.69
N LEU A 751 -24.64 18.72 0.12
CA LEU A 751 -24.19 17.39 0.52
C LEU A 751 -25.20 16.70 1.44
N ALA A 752 -25.23 15.38 1.38
CA ALA A 752 -26.11 14.53 2.18
C ALA A 752 -25.49 14.28 3.57
N TYR A 753 -26.23 14.68 4.61
CA TYR A 753 -25.89 14.44 6.01
C TYR A 753 -27.00 13.59 6.63
N SER A 754 -26.70 12.35 7.01
CA SER A 754 -27.69 11.45 7.59
C SER A 754 -27.04 10.33 8.39
N GLY A 755 -27.79 9.76 9.33
CA GLY A 755 -27.29 8.71 10.21
C GLY A 755 -26.38 9.25 11.31
N THR A 756 -25.77 8.34 12.04
CA THR A 756 -24.90 8.53 13.19
C THR A 756 -23.55 7.87 12.95
N ILE A 757 -22.56 8.14 13.81
CA ILE A 757 -21.28 7.42 13.77
C ILE A 757 -21.47 5.91 13.96
N LEU A 758 -22.45 5.49 14.77
CA LEU A 758 -22.76 4.08 14.97
C LEU A 758 -23.20 3.38 13.68
N ASP A 759 -23.85 4.10 12.76
CA ASP A 759 -24.22 3.58 11.43
C ASP A 759 -22.98 3.36 10.53
N LEU A 760 -21.84 3.95 10.89
CA LEU A 760 -20.57 3.75 10.22
C LEU A 760 -19.84 2.51 10.74
N VAL A 761 -20.26 1.90 11.85
CA VAL A 761 -19.63 0.69 12.38
C VAL A 761 -20.48 -0.52 12.03
N TYR A 762 -19.85 -1.64 11.70
CA TYR A 762 -20.55 -2.91 11.59
C TYR A 762 -20.61 -3.55 12.97
N LEU A 763 -21.79 -3.59 13.59
CA LEU A 763 -22.00 -4.04 14.98
C LEU A 763 -21.42 -5.45 15.27
N ASP A 764 -21.24 -6.29 14.25
CA ASP A 764 -20.74 -7.67 14.39
C ASP A 764 -19.26 -7.85 13.99
N ARG A 765 -18.51 -6.78 13.72
CA ARG A 765 -17.14 -6.88 13.16
C ARG A 765 -16.12 -6.08 13.95
N ARG A 766 -15.06 -6.76 14.39
CA ARG A 766 -13.94 -6.22 15.19
C ARG A 766 -12.99 -5.26 14.44
N TRP A 767 -13.38 -4.72 13.29
CA TRP A 767 -12.44 -4.06 12.38
C TRP A 767 -12.28 -2.56 12.62
N PHE A 768 -13.32 -1.92 13.13
CA PHE A 768 -13.35 -0.47 13.36
C PHE A 768 -13.90 -0.18 14.75
N CYS A 769 -13.29 0.78 15.42
CA CYS A 769 -13.91 1.43 16.56
C CYS A 769 -14.74 2.61 16.06
N ASP A 770 -15.81 2.94 16.77
CA ASP A 770 -16.56 4.19 16.59
C ASP A 770 -15.65 5.42 16.68
N SER A 771 -14.69 5.39 17.62
CA SER A 771 -13.64 6.40 17.79
C SER A 771 -12.75 6.60 16.56
N ASP A 772 -12.71 5.68 15.60
CA ASP A 772 -11.96 5.85 14.37
C ASP A 772 -12.58 6.90 13.44
N PHE A 773 -13.91 7.00 13.48
CA PHE A 773 -14.69 7.88 12.61
C PHE A 773 -15.21 9.11 13.35
N ASP A 774 -15.26 9.09 14.68
CA ASP A 774 -15.65 10.24 15.49
C ASP A 774 -14.48 11.20 15.75
N LEU A 775 -14.82 12.45 16.06
CA LEU A 775 -13.85 13.46 16.49
C LEU A 775 -13.63 13.37 18.00
N ASP A 776 -12.38 13.49 18.42
CA ASP A 776 -12.04 13.47 19.84
C ASP A 776 -12.71 14.66 20.57
N GLU A 777 -13.15 14.48 21.81
CA GLU A 777 -13.94 15.49 22.56
C GLU A 777 -13.24 16.86 22.61
N GLN A 778 -11.93 16.86 22.89
CA GLN A 778 -11.11 18.08 22.89
C GLN A 778 -11.10 18.79 21.53
N LEU A 779 -11.15 18.03 20.43
CA LEU A 779 -11.18 18.57 19.07
C LEU A 779 -12.57 19.13 18.76
N LEU A 780 -13.64 18.46 19.19
CA LEU A 780 -15.03 18.94 19.08
C LEU A 780 -15.22 20.25 19.83
N ASP A 781 -14.73 20.36 21.06
CA ASP A 781 -14.82 21.58 21.87
C ASP A 781 -14.15 22.77 21.18
N ARG A 782 -12.93 22.56 20.66
CA ARG A 782 -12.18 23.58 19.91
C ARG A 782 -12.90 23.98 18.63
N ILE A 783 -13.49 23.02 17.93
CA ILE A 783 -14.32 23.30 16.76
C ILE A 783 -15.56 24.09 17.18
N ASP A 784 -16.22 23.79 18.29
CA ASP A 784 -17.46 24.47 18.69
C ASP A 784 -17.25 25.94 19.05
N VAL A 785 -16.18 26.25 19.79
CA VAL A 785 -15.85 27.63 20.20
C VAL A 785 -15.33 28.49 19.05
N THR A 786 -14.80 27.88 17.99
CA THR A 786 -14.26 28.60 16.84
C THR A 786 -15.38 29.29 16.06
N ASN A 787 -15.30 30.62 15.95
CA ASN A 787 -16.17 31.40 15.08
C ASN A 787 -15.50 31.65 13.73
N VAL A 788 -16.18 31.27 12.66
CA VAL A 788 -15.69 31.47 11.29
C VAL A 788 -16.59 32.46 10.57
N GLU A 789 -16.02 33.59 10.15
CA GLU A 789 -16.72 34.52 9.26
C GLU A 789 -16.88 33.88 7.88
N ARG A 790 -18.13 33.61 7.49
CA ARG A 790 -18.42 32.99 6.20
C ARG A 790 -18.23 33.99 5.05
N LYS A 791 -17.03 34.05 4.47
CA LYS A 791 -16.76 34.75 3.21
C LYS A 791 -16.63 33.71 2.09
N LEU A 792 -17.75 33.33 1.49
CA LEU A 792 -17.74 32.50 0.28
C LEU A 792 -17.70 33.41 -0.94
N GLU A 793 -16.54 33.51 -1.57
CA GLU A 793 -16.42 34.02 -2.92
C GLU A 793 -16.82 32.91 -3.90
N GLY A 794 -17.79 33.18 -4.78
CA GLY A 794 -18.25 32.23 -5.79
C GLY A 794 -19.74 32.33 -6.10
N VAL A 795 -20.15 31.75 -7.22
CA VAL A 795 -21.57 31.70 -7.61
C VAL A 795 -22.29 30.65 -6.74
N PRO A 796 -23.48 30.93 -6.19
CA PRO A 796 -24.27 29.90 -5.51
C PRO A 796 -24.65 28.78 -6.49
N PRO A 797 -24.65 27.51 -6.07
CA PRO A 797 -25.03 26.43 -6.95
C PRO A 797 -26.53 26.45 -7.26
N SER A 798 -26.89 26.32 -8.54
CA SER A 798 -28.26 25.96 -8.93
C SER A 798 -28.62 24.59 -8.35
N THR A 799 -29.88 24.44 -7.95
CA THR A 799 -30.40 23.17 -7.42
C THR A 799 -30.31 22.04 -8.43
N ASP A 800 -30.37 22.34 -9.72
CA ASP A 800 -30.37 21.33 -10.79
C ASP A 800 -28.98 20.75 -11.07
N ILE A 801 -27.92 21.38 -10.57
CA ILE A 801 -26.54 20.93 -10.78
C ILE A 801 -26.34 19.50 -10.30
N PHE A 802 -26.96 19.11 -9.19
CA PHE A 802 -26.58 17.92 -8.44
C PHE A 802 -27.49 16.71 -8.70
N ASN A 803 -28.65 16.91 -9.32
CA ASN A 803 -29.80 16.01 -9.22
C ASN A 803 -30.19 15.29 -10.48
N ARG A 804 -29.71 15.79 -11.62
CA ARG A 804 -30.22 15.39 -12.91
C ARG A 804 -29.05 14.97 -13.78
N ALA A 805 -29.13 13.75 -14.26
CA ALA A 805 -28.16 13.21 -15.19
C ALA A 805 -28.18 14.06 -16.47
N ILE A 806 -26.99 14.29 -17.01
CA ILE A 806 -26.78 15.22 -18.10
C ILE A 806 -25.94 14.55 -19.17
N VAL A 807 -26.30 14.78 -20.43
CA VAL A 807 -25.66 14.19 -21.59
C VAL A 807 -24.90 15.27 -22.35
N ARG A 808 -23.63 14.98 -22.64
CA ARG A 808 -22.83 15.75 -23.59
C ARG A 808 -23.13 15.23 -24.99
N ALA A 809 -23.91 15.99 -25.75
CA ALA A 809 -24.30 15.61 -27.10
C ALA A 809 -23.13 15.75 -28.08
N ALA A 810 -23.05 14.83 -29.06
CA ALA A 810 -22.07 14.89 -30.13
C ALA A 810 -22.21 16.21 -30.91
N ASN A 811 -21.11 16.94 -31.09
CA ASN A 811 -21.12 18.11 -31.96
C ASN A 811 -21.43 17.66 -33.40
N ALA A 812 -22.46 18.23 -34.03
CA ALA A 812 -22.86 17.90 -35.40
C ALA A 812 -21.72 18.05 -36.44
N SER A 813 -20.64 18.75 -36.11
CA SER A 813 -19.45 18.95 -36.94
C SER A 813 -18.27 18.02 -36.61
N SER A 814 -18.33 17.22 -35.54
CA SER A 814 -17.26 16.33 -35.08
C SER A 814 -17.69 14.88 -35.26
N ILE A 815 -17.16 14.23 -36.29
CA ILE A 815 -17.69 12.99 -36.87
C ILE A 815 -17.62 11.74 -35.97
N CYS A 816 -17.01 11.75 -34.77
CA CYS A 816 -16.80 10.51 -34.00
C CYS A 816 -16.74 10.64 -32.46
N VAL A 817 -17.63 11.40 -31.81
CA VAL A 817 -17.71 11.34 -30.33
C VAL A 817 -19.09 10.88 -29.90
N ASP A 818 -19.16 9.66 -29.36
CA ASP A 818 -20.39 9.12 -28.80
C ASP A 818 -20.90 10.03 -27.67
N PRO A 819 -22.23 10.20 -27.53
CA PRO A 819 -22.80 10.97 -26.43
C PRO A 819 -22.36 10.37 -25.10
N GLN A 820 -21.89 11.23 -24.19
CA GLN A 820 -21.40 10.81 -22.87
C GLN A 820 -22.36 11.29 -21.79
N THR A 821 -22.88 10.33 -21.02
CA THR A 821 -23.78 10.61 -19.88
C THR A 821 -22.99 10.79 -18.58
N TYR A 822 -23.40 11.80 -17.82
CA TYR A 822 -22.88 12.15 -16.51
C TYR A 822 -24.00 12.08 -15.47
N PRO A 823 -23.70 11.74 -14.21
CA PRO A 823 -24.72 11.56 -13.20
C PRO A 823 -25.31 12.89 -12.73
N ASN A 824 -24.57 13.99 -12.93
CA ASN A 824 -24.92 15.35 -12.59
C ASN A 824 -24.00 16.32 -13.36
N ALA A 825 -24.27 17.62 -13.27
CA ALA A 825 -23.50 18.65 -13.97
C ALA A 825 -22.11 18.92 -13.36
N MET A 826 -21.80 18.41 -12.17
CA MET A 826 -20.45 18.53 -11.58
C MET A 826 -19.45 17.54 -12.17
N ALA A 827 -19.88 16.32 -12.49
CA ALA A 827 -18.97 15.33 -13.08
C ALA A 827 -18.26 15.79 -14.37
N PRO A 828 -18.92 16.45 -15.35
CA PRO A 828 -18.23 16.99 -16.51
C PRO A 828 -17.38 18.23 -16.19
N VAL A 829 -17.63 18.93 -15.09
CA VAL A 829 -16.83 20.10 -14.68
C VAL A 829 -15.41 19.68 -14.37
N GLU A 830 -15.20 18.53 -13.74
CA GLU A 830 -13.87 17.99 -13.48
C GLU A 830 -13.06 17.81 -14.79
N GLU A 831 -13.70 17.31 -15.86
CA GLU A 831 -13.05 17.19 -17.18
C GLU A 831 -12.73 18.57 -17.79
N ILE A 832 -13.63 19.54 -17.64
CA ILE A 832 -13.53 20.87 -18.28
C ILE A 832 -12.53 21.76 -17.55
N SER A 833 -12.61 21.82 -16.21
CA SER A 833 -11.80 22.67 -15.36
C SER A 833 -10.31 22.37 -15.51
N PHE A 834 -9.94 21.10 -15.70
CA PHE A 834 -8.54 20.67 -15.65
C PHE A 834 -8.02 20.00 -16.91
N GLY A 835 -8.88 19.40 -17.74
CA GLY A 835 -8.47 18.62 -18.93
C GLY A 835 -8.49 19.40 -20.25
N SER A 836 -9.12 20.57 -20.31
CA SER A 836 -9.32 21.28 -21.57
C SER A 836 -8.11 22.15 -21.94
N ARG A 837 -7.34 21.71 -22.95
CA ARG A 837 -6.34 22.55 -23.64
C ARG A 837 -6.94 23.83 -24.26
N THR A 838 -8.25 23.86 -24.43
CA THR A 838 -8.98 24.93 -25.11
C THR A 838 -9.46 26.05 -24.18
N THR A 839 -9.46 25.84 -22.86
CA THR A 839 -9.90 26.83 -21.88
C THR A 839 -8.74 27.22 -20.98
N SER A 840 -8.05 28.30 -21.33
CA SER A 840 -7.07 28.91 -20.43
C SER A 840 -7.82 29.66 -19.32
N HIS A 841 -7.96 29.05 -18.14
CA HIS A 841 -8.47 29.75 -16.97
C HIS A 841 -7.34 30.63 -16.39
N SER A 842 -7.42 31.95 -16.60
CA SER A 842 -6.42 32.91 -16.10
C SER A 842 -6.68 33.36 -14.65
N GLY A 843 -7.56 32.68 -13.91
CA GLY A 843 -7.97 33.03 -12.54
C GLY A 843 -8.46 31.81 -11.77
N ASN A 844 -8.94 32.03 -10.53
CA ASN A 844 -9.54 30.98 -9.70
C ASN A 844 -10.70 30.33 -10.46
N ILE A 845 -10.62 29.02 -10.67
CA ILE A 845 -11.67 28.26 -11.33
C ILE A 845 -12.87 28.20 -10.39
N ASP A 846 -14.01 28.74 -10.81
CA ASP A 846 -15.29 28.58 -10.11
C ASP A 846 -16.07 27.44 -10.78
N GLU A 847 -15.93 26.24 -10.22
CA GLU A 847 -16.55 25.03 -10.77
C GLU A 847 -18.07 25.07 -10.70
N ILE A 848 -18.63 25.73 -9.69
CA ILE A 848 -20.06 25.92 -9.56
C ILE A 848 -20.57 26.84 -10.68
N ALA A 849 -19.82 27.87 -11.05
CA ALA A 849 -20.15 28.69 -12.22
C ALA A 849 -20.08 27.87 -13.52
N ILE A 850 -19.09 26.97 -13.67
CA ILE A 850 -19.00 26.06 -14.81
C ILE A 850 -20.22 25.15 -14.87
N ALA A 851 -20.58 24.52 -13.75
CA ALA A 851 -21.75 23.65 -13.63
C ALA A 851 -23.05 24.40 -13.93
N ASN A 852 -23.22 25.61 -13.40
CA ASN A 852 -24.38 26.47 -13.68
C ASN A 852 -24.50 26.77 -15.18
N ASN A 853 -23.39 27.04 -15.87
CA ASN A 853 -23.39 27.27 -17.32
C ASN A 853 -23.77 26.01 -18.11
N ILE A 854 -23.31 24.84 -17.67
CA ILE A 854 -23.68 23.55 -18.25
C ILE A 854 -25.19 23.30 -18.07
N VAL A 855 -25.73 23.53 -16.87
CA VAL A 855 -27.17 23.46 -16.56
C VAL A 855 -27.97 24.44 -17.41
N ASN A 856 -27.51 25.68 -17.56
CA ASN A 856 -28.16 26.68 -18.41
C ASN A 856 -28.17 26.25 -19.89
N ALA A 857 -27.13 25.58 -20.36
CA ALA A 857 -27.11 25.03 -21.71
C ALA A 857 -28.10 23.85 -21.86
N ALA A 858 -28.15 22.94 -20.89
CA ALA A 858 -29.11 21.83 -20.88
C ALA A 858 -30.56 22.31 -20.81
N ASN A 859 -30.83 23.38 -20.06
CA ASN A 859 -32.14 24.04 -20.00
C ASN A 859 -32.49 24.88 -21.25
N GLY A 860 -31.63 24.91 -22.27
CA GLY A 860 -31.86 25.71 -23.49
C GLY A 860 -31.73 27.23 -23.31
N LEU A 861 -31.29 27.71 -22.14
CA LEU A 861 -31.03 29.14 -21.90
C LEU A 861 -29.80 29.63 -22.67
N THR A 862 -28.87 28.73 -22.97
CA THR A 862 -27.75 28.98 -23.88
C THR A 862 -27.63 27.83 -24.87
N SER A 863 -27.21 28.10 -26.11
CA SER A 863 -27.13 27.05 -27.14
C SER A 863 -26.00 26.04 -26.87
N ARG A 864 -24.92 26.47 -26.20
CA ARG A 864 -23.72 25.69 -25.92
C ARG A 864 -23.00 26.23 -24.68
N ALA A 865 -22.33 25.34 -23.95
CA ALA A 865 -21.38 25.70 -22.89
C ALA A 865 -20.05 24.98 -23.15
N TYR A 866 -18.95 25.73 -23.09
CA TYR A 866 -17.58 25.21 -23.28
C TYR A 866 -17.37 24.46 -24.60
N GLY A 867 -18.06 24.87 -25.66
CA GLY A 867 -17.96 24.25 -26.99
C GLY A 867 -18.80 22.98 -27.17
N TYR A 868 -19.54 22.54 -26.15
CA TYR A 868 -20.40 21.36 -26.20
C TYR A 868 -21.88 21.73 -26.13
N ALA A 869 -22.72 20.88 -26.73
CA ALA A 869 -24.15 20.89 -26.51
C ALA A 869 -24.46 19.97 -25.32
N TRP A 870 -25.26 20.47 -24.38
CA TRP A 870 -25.66 19.75 -23.18
C TRP A 870 -27.17 19.55 -23.22
N ARG A 871 -27.64 18.40 -22.76
CA ARG A 871 -29.06 18.05 -22.64
C ARG A 871 -29.27 17.23 -21.39
N TRP A 872 -30.47 17.23 -20.86
CA TRP A 872 -30.82 16.32 -19.78
C TRP A 872 -31.08 14.91 -20.32
N GLU A 873 -30.72 13.89 -19.54
CA GLU A 873 -30.85 12.48 -19.96
C GLU A 873 -32.31 12.08 -20.20
N ASP A 874 -33.23 12.57 -19.36
CA ASP A 874 -34.67 12.32 -19.47
C ASP A 874 -35.26 12.94 -20.75
N GLU A 875 -34.84 14.14 -21.14
CA GLU A 875 -35.26 14.75 -22.41
C GLU A 875 -34.68 14.01 -23.62
N GLU A 876 -33.49 13.43 -23.50
CA GLU A 876 -32.89 12.64 -24.58
C GLU A 876 -33.57 11.28 -24.74
N ALA A 877 -34.01 10.65 -23.64
CA ALA A 877 -34.83 9.44 -23.70
C ALA A 877 -36.11 9.68 -24.50
N ASP A 878 -36.80 10.80 -24.22
CA ASP A 878 -38.00 11.20 -24.96
C ASP A 878 -37.68 11.43 -26.45
N VAL A 879 -36.60 12.14 -26.76
CA VAL A 879 -36.21 12.41 -28.16
C VAL A 879 -35.82 11.13 -28.90
N ARG A 880 -35.11 10.20 -28.26
CA ARG A 880 -34.76 8.90 -28.86
C ARG A 880 -35.99 8.04 -29.09
N GLU A 881 -36.94 8.04 -28.17
CA GLU A 881 -38.22 7.33 -28.31
C GLU A 881 -39.01 7.89 -29.50
N HIS A 882 -39.05 9.22 -29.66
CA HIS A 882 -39.70 9.86 -30.82
C HIS A 882 -38.95 9.57 -32.12
N GLN A 883 -37.61 9.60 -32.13
CA GLN A 883 -36.82 9.27 -33.32
C GLN A 883 -36.93 7.80 -33.72
N THR A 884 -36.99 6.87 -32.76
CA THR A 884 -37.21 5.45 -33.05
C THR A 884 -38.63 5.18 -33.51
N ALA A 885 -39.62 5.88 -32.96
CA ALA A 885 -41.00 5.83 -33.45
C ALA A 885 -41.10 6.37 -34.89
N ASP A 886 -40.49 7.52 -35.19
CA ASP A 886 -40.47 8.11 -36.53
C ASP A 886 -39.69 7.24 -37.53
N GLN A 887 -38.56 6.65 -37.12
CA GLN A 887 -37.80 5.73 -37.95
C GLN A 887 -38.57 4.43 -38.21
N ALA A 888 -39.24 3.87 -37.20
CA ALA A 888 -40.11 2.71 -37.39
C ALA A 888 -41.27 3.03 -38.34
N LEU A 889 -41.82 4.25 -38.28
CA LEU A 889 -42.89 4.71 -39.18
C LEU A 889 -42.37 4.91 -40.61
N LEU A 890 -41.15 5.43 -40.78
CA LEU A 890 -40.47 5.53 -42.08
C LEU A 890 -40.13 4.16 -42.67
N ASP A 891 -39.69 3.22 -41.84
CA ASP A 891 -39.38 1.86 -42.26
C ASP A 891 -40.67 1.11 -42.67
N ASP A 892 -41.76 1.26 -41.92
CA ASP A 892 -43.09 0.70 -42.23
C ASP A 892 -43.69 1.31 -43.52
N VAL A 893 -43.51 2.61 -43.74
CA VAL A 893 -43.87 3.27 -45.02
C VAL A 893 -43.00 2.74 -46.16
N SER A 894 -41.71 2.48 -45.95
CA SER A 894 -40.81 1.94 -46.96
C SER A 894 -41.11 0.47 -47.33
N GLU A 895 -41.58 -0.34 -46.37
CA GLU A 895 -42.07 -1.69 -46.62
C GLU A 895 -43.42 -1.67 -47.35
N THR A 896 -44.29 -0.72 -46.99
CA THR A 896 -45.57 -0.52 -47.67
C THR A 896 -45.37 -0.09 -49.13
N GLU A 897 -44.39 0.76 -49.43
CA GLU A 897 -44.01 1.15 -50.80
C GLU A 897 -43.37 0.03 -51.63
N ARG A 898 -42.73 -0.97 -51.00
CA ARG A 898 -42.21 -2.17 -51.69
C ARG A 898 -43.30 -3.18 -52.10
N SER A 899 -44.53 -3.03 -51.60
CA SER A 899 -45.66 -3.92 -51.91
C SER A 899 -46.61 -3.42 -53.01
N MET A 900 -46.42 -2.19 -53.50
CA MET A 900 -47.29 -1.61 -54.54
C MET A 900 -46.77 -1.93 -55.96
N PRO A 901 -47.60 -2.50 -56.87
CA PRO A 901 -47.19 -2.80 -58.23
C PRO A 901 -46.92 -1.51 -59.02
N TYR A 902 -45.81 -1.54 -59.75
CA TYR A 902 -45.25 -0.46 -60.57
C TYR A 902 -46.30 0.13 -61.54
N VAL A 903 -46.65 1.40 -61.35
CA VAL A 903 -47.43 2.20 -62.34
C VAL A 903 -46.52 3.31 -62.89
N PRO A 904 -46.34 3.42 -64.23
CA PRO A 904 -45.40 4.37 -64.81
C PRO A 904 -45.93 5.80 -64.77
N ARG A 905 -45.26 6.70 -64.03
CA ARG A 905 -45.57 8.14 -64.05
C ARG A 905 -44.82 8.86 -65.17
N LYS A 906 -45.59 9.54 -66.03
CA LYS A 906 -45.12 10.50 -67.04
C LYS A 906 -44.51 11.73 -66.39
N ARG A 907 -43.37 12.16 -66.93
CA ARG A 907 -42.69 13.44 -66.64
C ARG A 907 -43.55 14.62 -67.07
N ILE A 908 -43.70 15.62 -66.20
CA ILE A 908 -43.87 17.02 -66.59
C ILE A 908 -42.94 17.87 -65.70
N PHE A 909 -42.03 18.59 -66.34
CA PHE A 909 -41.12 19.56 -65.73
C PHE A 909 -41.85 20.87 -65.42
N GLY A 910 -41.51 21.51 -64.30
CA GLY A 910 -41.95 22.87 -64.00
C GLY A 910 -41.25 23.46 -62.77
N ARG A 911 -40.08 24.08 -62.99
CA ARG A 911 -39.44 25.04 -62.08
C ARG A 911 -40.45 26.13 -61.68
N LEU A 912 -40.47 26.56 -60.41
CA LEU A 912 -40.41 27.98 -60.02
C LEU A 912 -40.34 28.16 -58.49
N ARG A 913 -39.72 29.29 -58.12
CA ARG A 913 -39.22 29.70 -56.80
C ARG A 913 -40.33 30.15 -55.86
N PHE A 914 -40.13 29.99 -54.56
CA PHE A 914 -40.85 30.74 -53.53
C PHE A 914 -40.00 31.95 -53.10
N ASN A 915 -40.60 33.14 -53.20
CA ASN A 915 -40.24 34.32 -52.44
C ASN A 915 -41.51 34.83 -51.76
N ASP A 916 -41.35 35.14 -50.47
CA ASP A 916 -42.01 36.14 -49.60
C ASP A 916 -43.28 36.86 -50.07
N VAL A 917 -44.20 37.08 -49.12
CA VAL A 917 -44.52 38.40 -48.50
C VAL A 917 -45.93 38.40 -47.89
N ASN A 918 -45.95 38.70 -46.59
CA ASN A 918 -46.87 39.51 -45.75
C ASN A 918 -48.40 39.55 -45.85
N ASP A 919 -48.92 39.89 -44.66
CA ASP A 919 -50.09 40.72 -44.36
C ASP A 919 -51.46 40.02 -44.45
N LYS A 920 -52.44 40.24 -43.57
CA LYS A 920 -52.59 40.90 -42.27
C LYS A 920 -54.06 40.67 -41.87
N ASP A 921 -54.35 40.87 -40.60
CA ASP A 921 -55.59 41.45 -40.09
C ASP A 921 -56.91 40.65 -39.93
N ASN A 922 -57.29 40.59 -38.64
CA ASN A 922 -58.58 40.98 -38.03
C ASN A 922 -59.74 39.97 -37.93
N GLY A 923 -60.15 39.71 -36.68
CA GLY A 923 -61.55 39.44 -36.34
C GLY A 923 -61.81 38.46 -35.18
N GLU A 924 -61.78 38.95 -33.93
CA GLU A 924 -62.60 38.41 -32.82
C GLU A 924 -64.10 38.73 -33.04
N PRO A 925 -65.06 38.30 -32.19
CA PRO A 925 -65.21 37.05 -31.42
C PRO A 925 -66.63 36.43 -31.57
N PHE A 926 -66.84 35.16 -31.21
CA PHE A 926 -68.17 34.67 -30.81
C PHE A 926 -68.07 33.56 -29.75
N SER A 927 -68.71 33.84 -28.60
CA SER A 927 -69.12 32.90 -27.56
C SER A 927 -70.34 32.09 -28.02
N ILE A 928 -70.55 30.87 -27.46
CA ILE A 928 -71.82 30.39 -26.85
C ILE A 928 -71.80 28.84 -26.60
N PHE A 929 -72.37 28.43 -25.45
CA PHE A 929 -72.62 27.07 -24.86
C PHE A 929 -71.42 26.38 -24.19
N GLY A 930 -71.37 26.10 -22.87
CA GLY A 930 -72.37 26.16 -21.81
C GLY A 930 -73.19 24.87 -21.69
N PHE A 931 -72.73 23.89 -20.91
CA PHE A 931 -73.54 23.16 -19.90
C PHE A 931 -72.64 22.31 -18.97
N SER A 932 -72.91 22.51 -17.68
CA SER A 932 -72.62 21.73 -16.47
C SER A 932 -73.07 20.26 -16.58
N SER A 933 -72.67 19.26 -15.78
CA SER A 933 -72.55 19.17 -14.31
C SER A 933 -72.22 17.70 -13.95
N LEU A 934 -71.48 17.44 -12.87
CA LEU A 934 -71.90 16.74 -11.63
C LEU A 934 -70.75 16.00 -10.91
N ASN A 935 -70.78 16.22 -9.59
CA ASN A 935 -69.89 15.78 -8.52
C ASN A 935 -70.11 14.31 -8.08
N VAL A 936 -69.31 13.96 -7.04
CA VAL A 936 -69.56 12.99 -5.95
C VAL A 936 -68.79 11.66 -6.19
N THR A 937 -67.89 11.17 -5.31
CA THR A 937 -67.89 11.10 -3.83
C THR A 937 -66.49 10.84 -3.24
N GLN A 938 -66.30 11.29 -2.00
CA GLN A 938 -65.26 10.91 -1.03
C GLN A 938 -65.38 9.44 -0.59
N SER A 939 -64.28 8.85 -0.10
CA SER A 939 -64.34 7.95 1.07
C SER A 939 -63.23 8.25 2.06
N VAL A 940 -63.65 8.70 3.24
CA VAL A 940 -62.92 8.70 4.51
C VAL A 940 -63.07 7.30 5.11
N PHE A 941 -62.02 6.73 5.69
CA PHE A 941 -62.14 5.76 6.76
C PHE A 941 -61.18 6.12 7.88
N VAL A 942 -61.75 6.48 9.03
CA VAL A 942 -61.12 6.52 10.34
C VAL A 942 -61.72 5.36 11.12
N SER A 943 -60.89 4.59 11.83
CA SER A 943 -61.27 3.91 13.07
C SER A 943 -60.02 3.63 13.91
N PHE A 944 -60.03 4.21 15.10
CA PHE A 944 -59.21 3.90 16.28
C PHE A 944 -59.57 2.50 16.84
N VAL A 945 -58.61 1.78 17.44
CA VAL A 945 -58.68 1.18 18.80
C VAL A 945 -57.25 0.94 19.33
N ASP A 946 -57.14 1.15 20.63
CA ASP A 946 -56.03 1.18 21.59
C ASP A 946 -55.15 -0.07 21.81
N MET A 947 -54.08 0.20 22.56
CA MET A 947 -53.04 -0.67 23.17
C MET A 947 -53.57 -1.87 23.98
N ASP A 948 -52.88 -3.03 23.97
CA ASP A 948 -51.90 -3.42 25.01
C ASP A 948 -51.29 -4.85 24.81
N ASN A 949 -50.05 -5.01 25.29
CA ASN A 949 -49.35 -6.22 25.76
C ASN A 949 -48.93 -7.43 24.85
N SER A 950 -47.60 -7.48 24.67
CA SER A 950 -46.69 -8.60 25.03
C SER A 950 -46.35 -9.75 24.04
N SER A 951 -45.02 -9.94 23.93
CA SER A 951 -44.25 -11.18 23.74
C SER A 951 -43.87 -11.67 22.31
N LYS A 952 -42.55 -11.60 22.06
CA LYS A 952 -41.64 -12.59 21.45
C LYS A 952 -42.15 -13.40 20.22
N LEU A 953 -41.61 -13.14 19.02
CA LEU A 953 -40.67 -14.01 18.27
C LEU A 953 -40.46 -13.54 16.80
N HIS A 954 -39.20 -13.63 16.35
CA HIS A 954 -38.73 -13.78 14.95
C HIS A 954 -38.79 -12.58 13.97
N GLN A 955 -37.77 -11.72 14.05
CA GLN A 955 -37.26 -10.95 12.91
C GLN A 955 -36.01 -11.64 12.33
N ALA A 956 -36.23 -12.46 11.31
CA ALA A 956 -35.22 -12.83 10.33
C ALA A 956 -35.99 -13.14 9.04
N SER A 957 -35.97 -12.23 8.05
CA SER A 957 -36.29 -12.48 6.61
C SER A 957 -36.51 -11.22 5.73
N LEU A 958 -36.07 -10.01 6.10
CA LEU A 958 -36.24 -8.82 5.22
C LEU A 958 -34.96 -8.21 4.64
N LEU A 959 -33.76 -8.65 5.06
CA LEU A 959 -32.50 -8.19 4.44
C LEU A 959 -32.10 -8.97 3.18
N ASN A 960 -32.41 -10.27 3.08
CA ASN A 960 -31.89 -11.11 1.98
C ASN A 960 -32.60 -10.99 0.61
N LEU A 961 -33.80 -10.41 0.54
CA LEU A 961 -34.49 -10.21 -0.73
C LEU A 961 -34.10 -8.89 -1.44
N ARG A 962 -33.48 -7.94 -0.73
CA ARG A 962 -33.08 -6.64 -1.31
C ARG A 962 -31.77 -6.72 -2.10
N TYR A 963 -30.87 -7.63 -1.73
CA TYR A 963 -29.58 -7.80 -2.40
C TYR A 963 -29.70 -8.48 -3.78
N ILE A 964 -30.61 -9.45 -3.92
CA ILE A 964 -30.84 -10.17 -5.19
C ILE A 964 -31.50 -9.28 -6.25
N ARG A 965 -32.32 -8.30 -5.85
CA ARG A 965 -33.00 -7.39 -6.78
C ARG A 965 -32.04 -6.39 -7.46
N ALA A 966 -30.93 -6.04 -6.82
CA ALA A 966 -29.93 -5.12 -7.35
C ALA A 966 -29.06 -5.77 -8.45
N GLN A 967 -28.78 -7.08 -8.38
CA GLN A 967 -27.98 -7.76 -9.41
C GLN A 967 -28.74 -8.13 -10.69
N LEU A 968 -30.07 -8.21 -10.65
CA LEU A 968 -30.88 -8.56 -11.82
C LEU A 968 -31.20 -7.36 -12.74
N CYS A 969 -30.94 -6.12 -12.32
CA CYS A 969 -31.31 -4.92 -13.08
C CYS A 969 -30.18 -4.33 -13.96
N THR A 970 -28.98 -4.91 -13.99
CA THR A 970 -27.79 -4.30 -14.65
C THR A 970 -27.25 -5.07 -15.87
N LYS A 971 -28.03 -5.93 -16.53
CA LYS A 971 -27.61 -6.56 -17.80
C LYS A 971 -28.64 -6.38 -18.91
N SER A 972 -28.50 -5.28 -19.67
CA SER A 972 -29.15 -5.10 -20.97
C SER A 972 -28.18 -5.48 -22.10
N ALA A 973 -28.22 -6.74 -22.54
CA ALA A 973 -27.89 -7.18 -23.91
C ALA A 973 -27.95 -8.71 -24.01
N PHE A 974 -29.07 -9.29 -24.46
CA PHE A 974 -29.17 -10.58 -25.16
C PHE A 974 -30.65 -10.86 -25.50
N PRO A 975 -31.11 -10.74 -26.77
CA PRO A 975 -32.44 -11.18 -27.14
C PRO A 975 -32.40 -12.56 -27.84
N ILE A 976 -33.46 -13.35 -27.61
CA ILE A 976 -34.03 -14.44 -28.45
C ILE A 976 -33.89 -15.92 -28.00
N VAL A 977 -32.97 -16.35 -27.12
CA VAL A 977 -32.91 -17.80 -26.76
C VAL A 977 -33.70 -18.20 -25.50
N VAL A 978 -34.10 -17.26 -24.64
CA VAL A 978 -34.69 -17.57 -23.31
C VAL A 978 -36.21 -17.84 -23.35
N LEU A 979 -36.90 -17.50 -24.45
CA LEU A 979 -38.37 -17.65 -24.55
C LEU A 979 -38.84 -19.08 -24.83
N GLN A 980 -37.96 -20.02 -25.15
CA GLN A 980 -38.32 -21.41 -25.45
C GLN A 980 -38.18 -22.34 -24.24
N THR A 981 -37.31 -22.02 -23.28
CA THR A 981 -37.08 -22.84 -22.08
C THR A 981 -38.11 -22.58 -20.98
N ALA A 982 -38.67 -21.36 -20.90
CA ALA A 982 -39.67 -21.00 -19.89
C ALA A 982 -41.04 -21.69 -20.09
N LYS A 983 -41.34 -22.18 -21.31
CA LYS A 983 -42.62 -22.84 -21.62
C LYS A 983 -42.66 -24.33 -21.22
N SER A 984 -41.50 -24.96 -21.01
CA SER A 984 -41.42 -26.37 -20.59
C SER A 984 -41.48 -26.58 -19.08
N LEU A 985 -41.25 -25.52 -18.28
CA LEU A 985 -41.20 -25.58 -16.82
C LEU A 985 -42.52 -25.17 -16.15
N TYR A 986 -43.50 -24.68 -16.92
CA TYR A 986 -44.82 -24.28 -16.41
C TYR A 986 -45.94 -25.32 -16.64
N MET A 987 -45.59 -26.51 -17.18
CA MET A 987 -46.52 -27.62 -17.48
C MET A 987 -46.09 -28.95 -16.82
N LYS A 988 -45.22 -28.89 -15.81
CA LYS A 988 -44.96 -29.94 -14.82
C LYS A 988 -45.16 -29.32 -13.44
#